data_AF-A0A2N0V1B6-F1
#
_entry.id   AF-A0A2N0V1B6-F1
#
_cell.length_a   1.000
_cell.length_b   1.000
_cell.length_c   1.000
_cell.angle_alpha   90.00
_cell.angle_beta   90.00
_cell.angle_gamma   90.00
#
_symmetry.space_group_name_H-M   'P 1'
#
loop_
_entity.id
_entity.type
_entity.pdbx_description
1 polymer ?
#
loop_
_entity_poly.entity_id
_entity_poly.type
_entity_poly.pdbx_seq_one_letter_code
_entity_poly.pdbx_strand_id
1 'polypeptide(L)'
;MDDFFGFIAFVLILVPIVIIAMLTVLMGRQRRNQDDLNQALRKIEAALREDRKLLCELTKAQVVPTSEVPPQPALFEAQTPAMAEVIFDITDSQLPTEPVPPPPPTPPAPVAEPAQENPWSQNTWQPAEPSRFELAAQKILKEIWNWIIVGEGHRPEGVAMEYAVASNWLLRIGVLILVTGIGFFLKYSIDNGMLGEQARVALSVLAGVGMIVGGVRLVGGTYHLFSQGLLGGGIAVLYFSVFAAHSVYHLLDVYPTFALMILVTACAAFLAIKLDSMLVAIFAIIGGYCTPIMLSTGQVNFPGLFSYMLLLGSGILAINWYKQWHLLNFLSFFFNYLLFFGSMQNYQVEYFWQVLPFLTGFFVLYSTTVFLFCLVNQTKSTLLDLIGLIVNAAIFFGTAYHLIDDAYGQIWTALLTVALAAFYVGHVYYCLARKVVDKELLISFIGLAAFFVTITLPLLLSNQWITVSWSLQALVMLWMAGKLRSAFLQQVAYLLYALVLVRFCFIDLPGQYGMQMDSQQSFGAFLLGLLERVISFGIPILSLALAYTLIEKPAPASPLACDAGNDVPLWLKDNLLLQIILLVGGGLLFVVLQLELFRSFAYLYPPLQLPVLTLVWLAMCWLLLTRYVAGTGDWLLQALRLFLIGVFLKMLLFDLPSWDLTLGHIGVGDSVWTLRYGGGYSFELALMRLLDFAATIAFLLFALRRLADYETDTGNIRQWLGGAALVLLFTFLSLEINSLLYQYVPGLRSGGVSILWSIFALTLVFNGIKRQIAGLRLVGLALFALVAWKVFFIDLARLEQIYRIVAFIVLGMLALGGAFFYMRYQQTFIGNAENKT
;
A
#
# COMPACT_ATOMS: atom_id res chain seq x y z
N MET A 1 30.78 -4.98 -7.89
CA MET A 1 29.44 -4.41 -7.67
C MET A 1 29.52 -2.96 -7.17
N ASP A 2 30.63 -2.58 -6.54
CA ASP A 2 30.97 -1.20 -6.15
C ASP A 2 30.73 -0.13 -7.24
N ASP A 3 31.07 -0.41 -8.50
CA ASP A 3 30.83 0.52 -9.61
C ASP A 3 29.35 0.85 -9.85
N PHE A 4 28.40 0.00 -9.44
CA PHE A 4 26.97 0.18 -9.73
C PHE A 4 26.35 1.17 -8.76
N PHE A 5 26.69 1.04 -7.48
CA PHE A 5 26.28 1.99 -6.46
C PHE A 5 27.04 3.31 -6.56
N GLY A 6 28.32 3.27 -6.97
CA GLY A 6 29.04 4.47 -7.39
C GLY A 6 28.32 5.21 -8.51
N PHE A 7 27.81 4.47 -9.51
CA PHE A 7 26.98 5.04 -10.58
C PHE A 7 25.64 5.59 -10.07
N ILE A 8 24.90 4.86 -9.23
CA ILE A 8 23.63 5.33 -8.64
C ILE A 8 23.85 6.64 -7.87
N ALA A 9 24.85 6.68 -6.99
CA ALA A 9 25.19 7.87 -6.22
C ALA A 9 25.62 9.02 -7.13
N PHE A 10 26.45 8.74 -8.14
CA PHE A 10 26.87 9.72 -9.14
C PHE A 10 25.67 10.29 -9.90
N VAL A 11 24.73 9.47 -10.35
CA VAL A 11 23.53 9.91 -11.06
C VAL A 11 22.61 10.73 -10.18
N LEU A 12 22.37 10.31 -8.93
CA LEU A 12 21.55 11.04 -7.96
C LEU A 12 22.10 12.43 -7.65
N ILE A 13 23.42 12.64 -7.75
CA ILE A 13 24.07 13.94 -7.52
C ILE A 13 24.17 14.74 -8.82
N LEU A 14 24.62 14.11 -9.91
CA LEU A 14 24.91 14.79 -11.17
C LEU A 14 23.63 15.29 -11.84
N VAL A 15 22.56 14.49 -11.87
CA VAL A 15 21.34 14.84 -12.62
C VAL A 15 20.70 16.13 -12.09
N PRO A 16 20.48 16.30 -10.76
CA PRO A 16 19.98 17.58 -10.23
C PRO A 16 20.91 18.76 -10.55
N ILE A 17 22.23 18.57 -10.48
CA ILE A 17 23.20 19.64 -10.80
C ILE A 17 23.12 20.03 -12.28
N VAL A 18 23.04 19.05 -13.19
CA VAL A 18 22.93 19.29 -14.63
C VAL A 18 21.60 19.96 -14.97
N ILE A 19 20.50 19.52 -14.35
CA ILE A 19 19.21 20.19 -14.47
C ILE A 19 19.37 21.64 -14.01
N ILE A 20 19.88 21.91 -12.81
CA ILE A 20 20.09 23.27 -12.27
C ILE A 20 20.99 24.13 -13.17
N ALA A 21 22.09 23.59 -13.69
CA ALA A 21 22.95 24.31 -14.64
C ALA A 21 22.18 24.65 -15.92
N MET A 22 21.43 23.70 -16.47
CA MET A 22 20.61 23.91 -17.66
C MET A 22 19.47 24.91 -17.43
N LEU A 23 18.87 24.90 -16.23
CA LEU A 23 17.87 25.87 -15.76
C LEU A 23 18.41 27.30 -15.87
N THR A 24 19.60 27.55 -15.33
CA THR A 24 20.19 28.90 -15.32
C THR A 24 20.47 29.41 -16.73
N VAL A 25 20.90 28.53 -17.64
CA VAL A 25 21.21 28.87 -19.04
C VAL A 25 19.93 29.16 -19.84
N LEU A 26 18.91 28.32 -19.72
CA LEU A 26 17.64 28.49 -20.43
C LEU A 26 16.89 29.76 -19.97
N MET A 27 16.90 30.05 -18.67
CA MET A 27 16.31 31.29 -18.13
C MET A 27 17.05 32.55 -18.59
N GLY A 28 18.38 32.49 -18.67
CA GLY A 28 19.17 33.60 -19.23
C GLY A 28 18.77 33.91 -20.68
N ARG A 29 18.36 32.88 -21.43
CA ARG A 29 17.87 33.01 -22.80
C ARG A 29 16.42 33.49 -22.87
N GLN A 30 15.54 32.97 -22.02
CA GLN A 30 14.14 33.37 -21.98
C GLN A 30 13.97 34.84 -21.56
N ARG A 31 14.73 35.31 -20.56
CA ARG A 31 14.71 36.73 -20.15
C ARG A 31 15.12 37.65 -21.30
N ARG A 32 16.21 37.31 -22.00
CA ARG A 32 16.65 38.06 -23.19
C ARG A 32 15.56 38.11 -24.26
N ASN A 33 14.92 36.99 -24.57
CA ASN A 33 13.84 36.95 -25.55
C ASN A 33 12.60 37.76 -25.12
N GLN A 34 12.26 37.77 -23.84
CA GLN A 34 11.17 38.60 -23.30
C GLN A 34 11.51 40.09 -23.39
N ASP A 35 12.75 40.46 -23.06
CA ASP A 35 13.24 41.83 -23.18
C ASP A 35 13.21 42.30 -24.65
N ASP A 36 13.68 41.46 -25.58
CA ASP A 36 13.66 41.72 -27.02
C ASP A 36 12.23 41.86 -27.56
N LEU A 37 11.30 40.99 -27.13
CA LEU A 37 9.89 41.05 -27.52
C LEU A 37 9.22 42.31 -26.96
N ASN A 38 9.45 42.64 -25.68
CA ASN A 38 8.94 43.86 -25.07
C ASN A 38 9.49 45.10 -25.76
N GLN A 39 10.75 45.08 -26.18
CA GLN A 39 11.35 46.16 -26.95
C GLN A 39 10.72 46.28 -28.35
N ALA A 40 10.46 45.16 -29.03
CA ALA A 40 9.77 45.13 -30.31
C ALA A 40 8.32 45.64 -30.20
N LEU A 41 7.58 45.21 -29.18
CA LEU A 41 6.22 45.70 -28.90
C LEU A 41 6.21 47.21 -28.61
N ARG A 42 7.15 47.71 -27.81
CA ARG A 42 7.29 49.17 -27.57
C ARG A 42 7.58 49.93 -28.86
N LYS A 43 8.39 49.37 -29.77
CA LYS A 43 8.67 49.99 -31.09
C LYS A 43 7.40 50.04 -31.96
N ILE A 44 6.63 48.96 -32.01
CA ILE A 44 5.36 48.92 -32.73
C ILE A 44 4.35 49.91 -32.14
N GLU A 45 4.24 49.96 -30.80
CA GLU A 45 3.36 50.90 -30.11
C GLU A 45 3.76 52.36 -30.37
N ALA A 46 5.06 52.65 -30.39
CA ALA A 46 5.58 53.97 -30.74
C ALA A 46 5.22 54.35 -32.19
N ALA A 47 5.43 53.45 -33.16
CA ALA A 47 5.08 53.67 -34.56
C ALA A 47 3.57 53.93 -34.74
N LEU A 48 2.72 53.12 -34.10
CA LEU A 48 1.26 53.31 -34.14
C LEU A 48 0.82 54.65 -33.53
N ARG A 49 1.48 55.12 -32.47
CA ARG A 49 1.19 56.45 -31.89
C ARG A 49 1.61 57.59 -32.83
N GLU A 50 2.70 57.42 -33.56
CA GLU A 50 3.19 58.40 -34.54
C GLU A 50 2.25 58.48 -35.75
N ASP A 51 1.85 57.33 -36.32
CA ASP A 51 0.85 57.24 -37.38
C ASP A 51 -0.48 57.89 -36.95
N ARG A 52 -0.92 57.64 -35.71
CA ARG A 52 -2.13 58.26 -35.15
C ARG A 52 -2.02 59.78 -35.04
N LYS A 53 -0.84 60.32 -34.70
CA LYS A 53 -0.61 61.78 -34.67
C LYS A 53 -0.66 62.37 -36.08
N LEU A 54 -0.01 61.74 -37.04
CA LEU A 54 -0.04 62.16 -38.46
C LEU A 54 -1.47 62.16 -39.01
N LEU A 55 -2.25 61.12 -38.71
CA LEU A 55 -3.67 61.06 -39.07
C LEU A 55 -4.47 62.20 -38.43
N CYS A 56 -4.25 62.52 -37.15
CA CYS A 56 -4.90 63.64 -36.48
C CYS A 56 -4.50 65.01 -37.05
N GLU A 57 -3.25 65.19 -37.47
CA GLU A 57 -2.77 66.43 -38.12
C GLU A 57 -3.37 66.60 -39.52
N LEU A 58 -3.41 65.53 -40.31
CA LEU A 58 -4.09 65.52 -41.61
C LEU A 58 -5.60 65.81 -41.46
N THR A 59 -6.23 65.26 -40.42
CA THR A 59 -7.64 65.51 -40.12
C THR A 59 -7.89 66.96 -39.68
N LYS A 60 -6.97 67.57 -38.92
CA LYS A 60 -7.04 69.00 -38.54
C LYS A 60 -6.83 69.95 -39.72
N ALA A 61 -6.04 69.56 -40.71
CA ALA A 61 -5.81 70.36 -41.91
C ALA A 61 -7.03 70.44 -42.86
N GLN A 62 -8.05 69.60 -42.67
CA GLN A 62 -9.22 69.50 -43.56
C GLN A 62 -10.51 70.16 -43.03
N VAL A 63 -10.47 70.94 -41.94
CA VAL A 63 -11.71 71.51 -41.36
C VAL A 63 -12.06 72.88 -41.95
N VAL A 64 -13.06 72.91 -42.84
CA VAL A 64 -13.88 74.07 -43.27
C VAL A 64 -15.22 74.04 -42.48
N PRO A 65 -15.85 75.17 -42.10
CA PRO A 65 -17.01 75.17 -41.17
C PRO A 65 -18.40 75.15 -41.83
N THR A 66 -19.44 74.98 -40.99
CA THR A 66 -20.93 75.14 -41.15
C THR A 66 -21.70 73.93 -41.75
N SER A 67 -22.89 73.47 -41.30
CA SER A 67 -23.97 74.02 -40.45
C SER A 67 -24.92 72.90 -39.91
N GLU A 68 -25.59 73.16 -38.77
CA GLU A 68 -26.96 72.78 -38.30
C GLU A 68 -27.49 71.30 -38.10
N VAL A 69 -27.56 70.84 -36.83
CA VAL A 69 -28.75 70.57 -35.90
C VAL A 69 -30.05 69.90 -36.48
N PRO A 70 -30.93 69.14 -35.73
CA PRO A 70 -30.92 67.89 -34.91
C PRO A 70 -32.17 66.97 -35.29
N PRO A 71 -32.89 66.14 -34.45
CA PRO A 71 -32.67 65.58 -33.10
C PRO A 71 -32.89 64.03 -32.96
N GLN A 72 -32.57 63.52 -31.75
CA GLN A 72 -32.87 62.18 -31.21
C GLN A 72 -34.38 61.91 -31.02
N PRO A 73 -34.78 60.64 -30.79
CA PRO A 73 -35.13 60.28 -29.41
C PRO A 73 -34.66 58.88 -28.91
N ALA A 74 -34.26 58.91 -27.64
CA ALA A 74 -34.46 57.98 -26.51
C ALA A 74 -34.51 56.44 -26.68
N LEU A 75 -33.52 55.81 -26.01
CA LEU A 75 -33.63 54.79 -24.96
C LEU A 75 -34.57 53.57 -25.17
N PHE A 76 -33.98 52.37 -25.23
CA PHE A 76 -34.39 51.26 -24.35
C PHE A 76 -33.26 50.24 -24.18
N GLU A 77 -33.17 49.68 -22.98
CA GLU A 77 -32.15 48.77 -22.46
C GLU A 77 -32.14 47.41 -23.18
N ALA A 78 -30.94 46.85 -23.38
CA ALA A 78 -30.75 45.50 -23.90
C ALA A 78 -30.47 44.52 -22.75
N GLN A 79 -31.40 43.60 -22.51
CA GLN A 79 -31.15 42.37 -21.75
C GLN A 79 -30.93 41.20 -22.72
N THR A 80 -29.86 40.46 -22.47
CA THR A 80 -29.43 39.22 -23.13
C THR A 80 -30.39 38.06 -22.89
N PRO A 81 -30.63 37.18 -23.87
CA PRO A 81 -31.07 35.82 -23.60
C PRO A 81 -29.92 34.82 -23.76
N ALA A 82 -29.78 33.98 -22.73
CA ALA A 82 -29.03 32.74 -22.77
C ALA A 82 -29.76 31.68 -23.60
N MET A 83 -28.96 30.85 -24.25
CA MET A 83 -29.32 29.75 -25.12
C MET A 83 -29.41 28.45 -24.28
N ALA A 84 -30.55 27.75 -24.31
CA ALA A 84 -30.63 26.33 -23.93
C ALA A 84 -31.90 25.65 -24.48
N GLU A 85 -31.64 24.69 -25.36
CA GLU A 85 -32.35 23.43 -25.67
C GLU A 85 -33.88 23.37 -25.76
N VAL A 86 -34.33 23.08 -26.99
CA VAL A 86 -35.66 22.56 -27.34
C VAL A 86 -35.59 21.04 -27.47
N ILE A 87 -36.55 20.37 -26.83
CA ILE A 87 -36.87 18.93 -26.87
C ILE A 87 -37.80 18.65 -28.08
N PHE A 88 -37.57 17.58 -28.83
CA PHE A 88 -38.57 16.75 -29.55
C PHE A 88 -37.90 15.39 -29.86
N ASP A 89 -38.28 14.28 -29.20
CA ASP A 89 -39.39 13.36 -29.45
C ASP A 89 -39.16 12.42 -30.66
N ILE A 90 -38.96 11.12 -30.39
CA ILE A 90 -39.30 10.02 -31.32
C ILE A 90 -39.79 8.81 -30.51
N THR A 91 -40.99 8.40 -30.88
CA THR A 91 -41.78 7.23 -30.47
C THR A 91 -41.24 5.90 -31.04
N ASP A 92 -41.54 4.82 -30.33
CA ASP A 92 -41.65 3.40 -30.76
C ASP A 92 -40.57 2.78 -31.65
N SER A 93 -39.89 1.76 -31.10
CA SER A 93 -39.52 0.56 -31.85
C SER A 93 -39.33 -0.63 -30.93
N GLN A 94 -40.00 -1.71 -31.31
CA GLN A 94 -40.18 -2.99 -30.64
C GLN A 94 -38.86 -3.68 -30.26
N LEU A 95 -38.86 -4.32 -29.09
CA LEU A 95 -37.90 -5.35 -28.70
C LEU A 95 -38.05 -6.58 -29.60
N PRO A 96 -36.98 -7.07 -30.27
CA PRO A 96 -36.92 -8.45 -30.70
C PRO A 96 -36.48 -9.30 -29.50
N THR A 97 -37.35 -10.20 -29.07
CA THR A 97 -36.98 -11.37 -28.28
C THR A 97 -36.02 -12.24 -29.09
N GLU A 98 -34.75 -12.31 -28.70
CA GLU A 98 -33.85 -13.36 -29.18
C GLU A 98 -33.89 -14.61 -28.28
N PRO A 99 -33.77 -15.81 -28.87
CA PRO A 99 -34.03 -17.08 -28.21
C PRO A 99 -32.84 -17.62 -27.41
N VAL A 100 -33.16 -18.33 -26.33
CA VAL A 100 -32.24 -19.11 -25.49
C VAL A 100 -31.50 -20.18 -26.33
N PRO A 101 -30.16 -20.27 -26.29
CA PRO A 101 -29.44 -21.37 -26.91
C PRO A 101 -29.46 -22.64 -26.02
N PRO A 102 -29.51 -23.86 -26.60
CA PRO A 102 -29.48 -25.11 -25.85
C PRO A 102 -28.09 -25.40 -25.26
N PRO A 103 -28.01 -26.19 -24.17
CA PRO A 103 -26.75 -26.48 -23.49
C PRO A 103 -25.81 -27.34 -24.37
N PRO A 104 -24.49 -27.13 -24.27
CA PRO A 104 -23.51 -27.91 -25.01
C PRO A 104 -23.39 -29.35 -24.49
N PRO A 105 -23.03 -30.33 -25.35
CA PRO A 105 -22.86 -31.72 -24.95
C PRO A 105 -21.63 -31.89 -24.05
N THR A 106 -21.80 -32.73 -23.02
CA THR A 106 -20.75 -33.19 -22.11
C THR A 106 -19.56 -33.80 -22.86
N PRO A 107 -18.31 -33.43 -22.53
CA PRO A 107 -17.13 -34.11 -23.05
C PRO A 107 -17.05 -35.55 -22.52
N PRO A 108 -16.56 -36.51 -23.31
CA PRO A 108 -16.26 -37.84 -22.81
C PRO A 108 -15.13 -37.78 -21.78
N ALA A 109 -15.25 -38.61 -20.74
CA ALA A 109 -14.28 -38.71 -19.66
C ALA A 109 -12.85 -38.94 -20.21
N PRO A 110 -11.82 -38.26 -19.65
CA PRO A 110 -10.44 -38.52 -20.04
C PRO A 110 -10.06 -39.94 -19.60
N VAL A 111 -9.50 -40.71 -20.54
CA VAL A 111 -8.76 -41.94 -20.22
C VAL A 111 -7.57 -41.55 -19.36
N ALA A 112 -7.42 -42.19 -18.20
CA ALA A 112 -6.31 -41.95 -17.30
C ALA A 112 -4.98 -42.34 -17.97
N GLU A 113 -4.19 -41.34 -18.35
CA GLU A 113 -2.76 -41.50 -18.61
C GLU A 113 -2.03 -41.73 -17.27
N PRO A 114 -0.99 -42.59 -17.22
CA PRO A 114 -0.21 -42.76 -15.99
C PRO A 114 0.48 -41.45 -15.64
N ALA A 115 0.11 -40.86 -14.50
CA ALA A 115 0.65 -39.60 -14.03
C ALA A 115 2.18 -39.71 -13.88
N GLN A 116 2.91 -38.89 -14.64
CA GLN A 116 4.28 -38.54 -14.30
C GLN A 116 4.25 -37.77 -12.97
N GLU A 117 5.01 -38.26 -11.99
CA GLU A 117 5.09 -37.66 -10.64
C GLU A 117 5.56 -36.20 -10.71
N ASN A 118 4.64 -35.29 -10.42
CA ASN A 118 4.94 -33.89 -10.22
C ASN A 118 5.77 -33.74 -8.93
N PRO A 119 6.99 -33.18 -8.96
CA PRO A 119 7.84 -33.02 -7.77
C PRO A 119 7.21 -32.19 -6.65
N TRP A 120 6.14 -31.45 -6.96
CA TRP A 120 5.38 -30.62 -6.02
C TRP A 120 4.15 -31.32 -5.44
N SER A 121 3.89 -32.58 -5.80
CA SER A 121 2.78 -33.40 -5.25
C SER A 121 3.18 -34.22 -4.01
N GLN A 122 4.47 -34.26 -3.66
CA GLN A 122 4.98 -34.94 -2.46
C GLN A 122 5.03 -34.06 -1.21
N ASN A 123 4.55 -32.80 -1.26
CA ASN A 123 4.12 -32.15 -0.03
C ASN A 123 2.72 -32.64 0.28
N THR A 124 2.64 -33.82 0.90
CA THR A 124 1.53 -34.08 1.81
C THR A 124 1.57 -32.94 2.83
N TRP A 125 0.72 -31.94 2.65
CA TRP A 125 0.16 -31.25 3.81
C TRP A 125 -0.48 -32.34 4.65
N GLN A 126 0.32 -32.96 5.52
CA GLN A 126 -0.22 -33.60 6.69
C GLN A 126 -0.89 -32.44 7.42
N PRO A 127 -2.24 -32.40 7.51
CA PRO A 127 -2.86 -31.47 8.44
C PRO A 127 -2.10 -31.68 9.75
N ALA A 128 -1.48 -30.61 10.28
CA ALA A 128 -0.73 -30.69 11.52
C ALA A 128 -1.61 -31.46 12.50
N GLU A 129 -1.11 -32.59 13.02
CA GLU A 129 -1.89 -33.39 13.97
C GLU A 129 -2.38 -32.40 15.03
N PRO A 130 -3.72 -32.22 15.16
CA PRO A 130 -4.26 -31.13 15.94
C PRO A 130 -3.61 -31.17 17.30
N SER A 131 -3.10 -30.03 17.74
CA SER A 131 -2.32 -29.99 18.97
C SER A 131 -3.13 -30.62 20.10
N ARG A 132 -2.48 -31.27 21.07
CA ARG A 132 -3.19 -31.88 22.22
C ARG A 132 -4.14 -30.89 22.89
N PHE A 133 -3.84 -29.59 22.79
CA PHE A 133 -4.67 -28.47 23.20
C PHE A 133 -5.88 -28.22 22.29
N GLU A 134 -5.75 -28.26 20.96
CA GLU A 134 -6.90 -28.13 20.03
C GLU A 134 -7.85 -29.31 20.10
N LEU A 135 -7.35 -30.53 20.20
CA LEU A 135 -8.17 -31.72 20.46
C LEU A 135 -8.88 -31.62 21.81
N ALA A 136 -8.18 -31.14 22.85
CA ALA A 136 -8.79 -30.89 24.15
C ALA A 136 -9.80 -29.74 24.08
N ALA A 137 -9.52 -28.65 23.38
CA ALA A 137 -10.39 -27.49 23.26
C ALA A 137 -11.64 -27.81 22.44
N GLN A 138 -11.53 -28.55 21.32
CA GLN A 138 -12.70 -29.04 20.58
C GLN A 138 -13.55 -29.99 21.43
N LYS A 139 -12.91 -30.87 22.21
CA LYS A 139 -13.62 -31.79 23.10
C LYS A 139 -14.34 -31.05 24.23
N ILE A 140 -13.68 -30.08 24.85
CA ILE A 140 -14.23 -29.21 25.88
C ILE A 140 -15.35 -28.34 25.30
N LEU A 141 -15.18 -27.75 24.11
CA LEU A 141 -16.19 -26.90 23.48
C LEU A 141 -17.44 -27.70 23.09
N LYS A 142 -17.25 -28.95 22.66
CA LYS A 142 -18.33 -29.89 22.35
C LYS A 142 -19.02 -30.42 23.62
N GLU A 143 -18.27 -30.64 24.70
CA GLU A 143 -18.83 -30.94 26.04
C GLU A 143 -19.61 -29.76 26.61
N ILE A 144 -19.10 -28.53 26.47
CA ILE A 144 -19.79 -27.31 26.90
C ILE A 144 -21.07 -27.12 26.09
N TRP A 145 -21.03 -27.28 24.77
CA TRP A 145 -22.21 -27.17 23.92
C TRP A 145 -23.28 -28.23 24.23
N ASN A 146 -22.86 -29.47 24.47
CA ASN A 146 -23.76 -30.55 24.89
C ASN A 146 -24.31 -30.34 26.31
N TRP A 147 -23.51 -29.82 27.24
CA TRP A 147 -23.97 -29.48 28.58
C TRP A 147 -24.99 -28.34 28.58
N ILE A 148 -24.80 -27.33 27.72
CA ILE A 148 -25.72 -26.20 27.56
C ILE A 148 -27.08 -26.66 26.99
N ILE A 149 -27.07 -27.54 25.98
CA ILE A 149 -28.31 -27.95 25.29
C ILE A 149 -29.01 -29.12 26.01
N VAL A 150 -28.26 -30.10 26.50
CA VAL A 150 -28.78 -31.42 26.92
C VAL A 150 -28.60 -31.68 28.43
N GLY A 151 -27.72 -30.93 29.09
CA GLY A 151 -27.57 -30.96 30.55
C GLY A 151 -26.58 -32.00 31.11
N GLU A 152 -25.96 -32.84 30.28
CA GLU A 152 -24.90 -33.79 30.64
C GLU A 152 -23.76 -33.79 29.61
N GLY A 153 -22.52 -34.02 30.06
CA GLY A 153 -21.31 -33.86 29.24
C GLY A 153 -21.02 -34.99 28.25
N HIS A 154 -21.57 -36.20 28.45
CA HIS A 154 -21.33 -37.35 27.57
C HIS A 154 -22.62 -38.13 27.27
N ARG A 155 -22.87 -38.38 25.97
CA ARG A 155 -24.07 -39.06 25.46
C ARG A 155 -23.78 -40.56 25.27
N PRO A 156 -24.60 -41.49 25.80
CA PRO A 156 -24.61 -42.87 25.34
C PRO A 156 -25.22 -42.94 23.93
N GLU A 157 -24.58 -43.64 23.01
CA GLU A 157 -25.07 -43.76 21.62
C GLU A 157 -26.42 -44.48 21.57
N GLY A 158 -27.42 -43.86 20.93
CA GLY A 158 -28.72 -44.48 20.62
C GLY A 158 -29.97 -43.84 21.25
N VAL A 159 -29.86 -42.81 22.10
CA VAL A 159 -31.06 -42.16 22.70
C VAL A 159 -31.46 -40.91 21.90
N ALA A 160 -32.74 -40.75 21.58
CA ALA A 160 -33.29 -39.63 20.82
C ALA A 160 -33.20 -38.30 21.59
N MET A 161 -32.83 -37.21 20.89
CA MET A 161 -32.60 -35.86 21.44
C MET A 161 -33.79 -35.32 22.25
N GLU A 162 -35.02 -35.66 21.87
CA GLU A 162 -36.24 -35.16 22.49
C GLU A 162 -36.42 -35.61 23.95
N TYR A 163 -36.01 -36.83 24.29
CA TYR A 163 -36.15 -37.37 25.65
C TYR A 163 -35.10 -36.78 26.62
N ALA A 164 -33.88 -36.52 26.12
CA ALA A 164 -32.80 -35.93 26.92
C ALA A 164 -33.02 -34.42 27.17
N VAL A 165 -33.60 -33.69 26.21
CA VAL A 165 -34.01 -32.29 26.39
C VAL A 165 -35.20 -32.19 27.34
N ALA A 166 -36.16 -33.12 27.30
CA ALA A 166 -37.35 -33.07 28.15
C ALA A 166 -37.09 -33.37 29.64
N SER A 167 -36.21 -34.33 29.98
CA SER A 167 -36.01 -34.80 31.36
C SER A 167 -35.20 -33.82 32.24
N ASN A 168 -34.17 -33.18 31.69
CA ASN A 168 -33.28 -32.32 32.48
C ASN A 168 -33.70 -30.84 32.48
N TRP A 169 -34.36 -30.35 31.42
CA TRP A 169 -34.89 -28.98 31.41
C TRP A 169 -36.10 -28.83 32.33
N LEU A 170 -36.96 -29.84 32.48
CA LEU A 170 -38.13 -29.74 33.36
C LEU A 170 -37.73 -29.62 34.84
N LEU A 171 -36.70 -30.34 35.28
CA LEU A 171 -36.18 -30.26 36.65
C LEU A 171 -35.43 -28.94 36.89
N ARG A 172 -34.70 -28.42 35.90
CA ARG A 172 -34.06 -27.10 35.95
C ARG A 172 -35.09 -25.97 35.97
N ILE A 173 -36.15 -26.06 35.15
CA ILE A 173 -37.28 -25.13 35.16
C ILE A 173 -38.04 -25.22 36.50
N GLY A 174 -38.22 -26.41 37.07
CA GLY A 174 -38.85 -26.60 38.38
C GLY A 174 -38.05 -25.98 39.52
N VAL A 175 -36.72 -26.17 39.54
CA VAL A 175 -35.82 -25.49 40.49
C VAL A 175 -35.83 -23.97 40.27
N LEU A 176 -35.87 -23.52 39.02
CA LEU A 176 -35.92 -22.09 38.68
C LEU A 176 -37.26 -21.48 39.13
N ILE A 177 -38.40 -22.14 38.91
CA ILE A 177 -39.72 -21.74 39.41
C ILE A 177 -39.76 -21.75 40.95
N LEU A 178 -39.17 -22.75 41.60
CA LEU A 178 -39.11 -22.82 43.07
C LEU A 178 -38.25 -21.69 43.65
N VAL A 179 -37.07 -21.44 43.09
CA VAL A 179 -36.18 -20.35 43.48
C VAL A 179 -36.83 -18.99 43.21
N THR A 180 -37.50 -18.83 42.06
CA THR A 180 -38.30 -17.65 41.72
C THR A 180 -39.48 -17.47 42.69
N GLY A 181 -40.14 -18.56 43.11
CA GLY A 181 -41.22 -18.56 44.10
C GLY A 181 -40.75 -18.17 45.49
N ILE A 182 -39.60 -18.67 45.93
CA ILE A 182 -38.95 -18.26 47.18
C ILE A 182 -38.53 -16.79 47.09
N GLY A 183 -38.02 -16.33 45.95
CA GLY A 183 -37.70 -14.92 45.69
C GLY A 183 -38.91 -14.00 45.74
N PHE A 184 -40.05 -14.42 45.15
CA PHE A 184 -41.31 -13.68 45.23
C PHE A 184 -41.93 -13.70 46.63
N PHE A 185 -41.81 -14.80 47.38
CA PHE A 185 -42.26 -14.87 48.77
C PHE A 185 -41.42 -13.97 49.69
N LEU A 186 -40.10 -13.96 49.52
CA LEU A 186 -39.20 -13.03 50.21
C LEU A 186 -39.55 -11.58 49.84
N LYS A 187 -39.76 -11.28 48.56
CA LYS A 187 -40.23 -9.96 48.09
C LYS A 187 -41.59 -9.58 48.70
N TYR A 188 -42.54 -10.50 48.78
CA TYR A 188 -43.85 -10.28 49.41
C TYR A 188 -43.74 -10.01 50.91
N SER A 189 -42.88 -10.74 51.63
CA SER A 189 -42.58 -10.48 53.05
C SER A 189 -41.90 -9.12 53.25
N ILE A 190 -41.14 -8.67 52.25
CA ILE A 190 -40.47 -7.38 52.19
C ILE A 190 -41.48 -6.24 51.95
N ASP A 191 -42.34 -6.38 50.96
CA ASP A 191 -43.31 -5.36 50.54
C ASP A 191 -44.42 -5.14 51.60
N ASN A 192 -44.70 -6.14 52.44
CA ASN A 192 -45.69 -6.06 53.53
C ASN A 192 -45.11 -5.69 54.90
N GLY A 193 -43.83 -5.27 54.97
CA GLY A 193 -43.22 -4.74 56.21
C GLY A 193 -42.95 -5.76 57.32
N MET A 194 -43.06 -7.07 57.07
CA MET A 194 -42.88 -8.13 58.09
C MET A 194 -41.43 -8.27 58.58
N LEU A 195 -40.46 -7.88 57.76
CA LEU A 195 -39.04 -7.82 58.12
C LEU A 195 -38.56 -6.38 57.91
N GLY A 196 -38.02 -5.72 58.94
CA GLY A 196 -37.46 -4.38 58.79
C GLY A 196 -36.22 -4.36 57.89
N GLU A 197 -35.94 -3.23 57.26
CA GLU A 197 -34.79 -3.05 56.35
C GLU A 197 -33.46 -3.43 57.01
N GLN A 198 -33.28 -3.03 58.27
CA GLN A 198 -32.11 -3.37 59.09
C GLN A 198 -32.01 -4.89 59.34
N ALA A 199 -33.13 -5.57 59.59
CA ALA A 199 -33.15 -7.01 59.84
C ALA A 199 -32.79 -7.82 58.59
N ARG A 200 -33.17 -7.34 57.39
CA ARG A 200 -32.84 -7.99 56.11
C ARG A 200 -31.35 -7.96 55.84
N VAL A 201 -30.72 -6.79 56.01
CA VAL A 201 -29.27 -6.63 55.85
C VAL A 201 -28.53 -7.43 56.93
N ALA A 202 -29.00 -7.42 58.17
CA ALA A 202 -28.38 -8.21 59.24
C ALA A 202 -28.44 -9.72 58.97
N LEU A 203 -29.58 -10.25 58.51
CA LEU A 203 -29.74 -11.66 58.16
C LEU A 203 -28.86 -12.08 56.97
N SER A 204 -28.74 -11.23 55.95
CA SER A 204 -27.88 -11.53 54.80
C SER A 204 -26.39 -11.46 55.18
N VAL A 205 -25.98 -10.54 56.05
CA VAL A 205 -24.62 -10.51 56.61
C VAL A 205 -24.35 -11.76 57.44
N LEU A 206 -25.26 -12.15 58.33
CA LEU A 206 -25.12 -13.37 59.15
C LEU A 206 -25.03 -14.63 58.29
N ALA A 207 -25.84 -14.72 57.23
CA ALA A 207 -25.77 -15.81 56.26
C ALA A 207 -24.42 -15.84 55.54
N GLY A 208 -23.93 -14.68 55.06
CA GLY A 208 -22.63 -14.56 54.41
C GLY A 208 -21.46 -14.96 55.33
N VAL A 209 -21.45 -14.48 56.57
CA VAL A 209 -20.45 -14.88 57.58
C VAL A 209 -20.56 -16.38 57.89
N GLY A 210 -21.78 -16.90 58.06
CA GLY A 210 -22.04 -18.32 58.32
C GLY A 210 -21.51 -19.22 57.20
N MET A 211 -21.70 -18.82 55.93
CA MET A 211 -21.14 -19.49 54.76
C MET A 211 -19.61 -19.45 54.78
N ILE A 212 -18.98 -18.31 55.06
CA ILE A 212 -17.52 -18.22 55.14
C ILE A 212 -16.98 -19.13 56.26
N VAL A 213 -17.56 -19.08 57.46
CA VAL A 213 -17.15 -19.91 58.60
C VAL A 213 -17.33 -21.40 58.30
N GLY A 214 -18.46 -21.79 57.69
CA GLY A 214 -18.69 -23.16 57.22
C GLY A 214 -17.67 -23.58 56.15
N GLY A 215 -17.34 -22.66 55.24
CA GLY A 215 -16.35 -22.86 54.18
C GLY A 215 -14.97 -23.11 54.75
N VAL A 216 -14.50 -22.29 55.70
CA VAL A 216 -13.20 -22.43 56.38
C VAL A 216 -13.10 -23.75 57.14
N ARG A 217 -14.17 -24.18 57.83
CA ARG A 217 -14.17 -25.44 58.58
C ARG A 217 -14.10 -26.69 57.71
N LEU A 218 -14.51 -26.59 56.45
CA LEU A 218 -14.52 -27.69 55.48
C LEU A 218 -13.26 -27.72 54.60
N VAL A 219 -12.29 -26.83 54.83
CA VAL A 219 -11.01 -26.81 54.10
C VAL A 219 -10.19 -28.05 54.45
N GLY A 220 -9.77 -28.82 53.43
CA GLY A 220 -8.87 -29.98 53.56
C GLY A 220 -9.52 -31.37 53.57
N GLY A 221 -10.85 -31.46 53.48
CA GLY A 221 -11.58 -32.74 53.34
C GLY A 221 -11.89 -33.15 51.89
N THR A 222 -12.63 -34.25 51.69
CA THR A 222 -13.15 -34.73 50.39
C THR A 222 -14.07 -33.73 49.66
N TYR A 223 -14.47 -32.64 50.33
CA TYR A 223 -15.38 -31.60 49.84
C TYR A 223 -14.70 -30.27 49.50
N HIS A 224 -13.41 -30.29 49.11
CA HIS A 224 -12.62 -29.08 48.84
C HIS A 224 -13.30 -28.09 47.87
N LEU A 225 -13.91 -28.57 46.77
CA LEU A 225 -14.62 -27.70 45.82
C LEU A 225 -15.88 -27.06 46.43
N PHE A 226 -16.59 -27.78 47.30
CA PHE A 226 -17.76 -27.26 48.02
C PHE A 226 -17.35 -26.21 49.05
N SER A 227 -16.23 -26.41 49.76
CA SER A 227 -15.62 -25.41 50.64
C SER A 227 -15.30 -24.12 49.88
N GLN A 228 -14.64 -24.20 48.72
CA GLN A 228 -14.33 -23.02 47.88
C GLN A 228 -15.59 -22.30 47.38
N GLY A 229 -16.64 -23.04 46.99
CA GLY A 229 -17.92 -22.47 46.60
C GLY A 229 -18.64 -21.76 47.76
N LEU A 230 -18.60 -22.33 48.96
CA LEU A 230 -19.20 -21.74 50.17
C LEU A 230 -18.46 -20.47 50.61
N LEU A 231 -17.13 -20.45 50.49
CA LEU A 231 -16.29 -19.27 50.74
C LEU A 231 -16.59 -18.15 49.74
N GLY A 232 -16.56 -18.45 48.43
CA GLY A 232 -16.86 -17.48 47.37
C GLY A 232 -18.29 -16.94 47.45
N GLY A 233 -19.26 -17.84 47.68
CA GLY A 233 -20.67 -17.48 47.87
C GLY A 233 -20.88 -16.61 49.10
N GLY A 234 -20.24 -16.91 50.23
CA GLY A 234 -20.31 -16.09 51.42
C GLY A 234 -19.74 -14.68 51.21
N ILE A 235 -18.62 -14.55 50.50
CA ILE A 235 -18.04 -13.25 50.12
C ILE A 235 -18.99 -12.46 49.22
N ALA A 236 -19.57 -13.11 48.20
CA ALA A 236 -20.54 -12.47 47.31
C ALA A 236 -21.79 -11.97 48.08
N VAL A 237 -22.31 -12.79 49.00
CA VAL A 237 -23.44 -12.41 49.87
C VAL A 237 -23.09 -11.20 50.73
N LEU A 238 -21.90 -11.14 51.31
CA LEU A 238 -21.45 -9.96 52.07
C LEU A 238 -21.38 -8.70 51.20
N TYR A 239 -20.84 -8.80 49.98
CA TYR A 239 -20.82 -7.69 49.03
C TYR A 239 -22.22 -7.17 48.70
N PHE A 240 -23.14 -8.05 48.32
CA PHE A 240 -24.51 -7.66 48.01
C PHE A 240 -25.25 -7.12 49.23
N SER A 241 -24.95 -7.62 50.43
CA SER A 241 -25.54 -7.11 51.68
C SER A 241 -25.15 -5.66 51.94
N VAL A 242 -23.86 -5.35 51.83
CA VAL A 242 -23.34 -3.98 52.02
C VAL A 242 -23.87 -3.04 50.93
N PHE A 243 -23.90 -3.49 49.68
CA PHE A 243 -24.47 -2.71 48.57
C PHE A 243 -25.97 -2.45 48.75
N ALA A 244 -26.76 -3.45 49.12
CA ALA A 244 -28.20 -3.31 49.34
C ALA A 244 -28.49 -2.36 50.51
N ALA A 245 -27.66 -2.38 51.56
CA ALA A 245 -27.77 -1.45 52.68
C ALA A 245 -27.68 0.01 52.23
N HIS A 246 -26.85 0.32 51.23
CA HIS A 246 -26.70 1.68 50.70
C HIS A 246 -27.72 2.03 49.60
N SER A 247 -27.75 1.23 48.53
CA SER A 247 -28.47 1.57 47.29
C SER A 247 -29.96 1.27 47.34
N VAL A 248 -30.36 0.20 48.05
CA VAL A 248 -31.74 -0.28 48.09
C VAL A 248 -32.45 0.22 49.34
N TYR A 249 -31.76 0.22 50.48
CA TYR A 249 -32.37 0.54 51.79
C TYR A 249 -31.89 1.86 52.40
N HIS A 250 -30.92 2.56 51.80
CA HIS A 250 -30.41 3.85 52.27
C HIS A 250 -30.01 3.91 53.76
N LEU A 251 -29.62 2.76 54.34
CA LEU A 251 -29.21 2.60 55.74
C LEU A 251 -27.80 3.11 56.01
N LEU A 252 -26.94 3.11 54.99
CA LEU A 252 -25.54 3.51 55.07
C LEU A 252 -25.25 4.59 54.02
N ASP A 253 -24.45 5.59 54.40
CA ASP A 253 -23.92 6.57 53.47
C ASP A 253 -22.85 5.97 52.53
N VAL A 254 -22.53 6.68 51.44
CA VAL A 254 -21.60 6.20 50.40
C VAL A 254 -20.22 5.85 50.97
N TYR A 255 -19.63 6.72 51.80
CA TYR A 255 -18.28 6.54 52.34
C TYR A 255 -18.11 5.33 53.28
N PRO A 256 -18.95 5.11 54.31
CA PRO A 256 -18.85 3.90 55.15
C PRO A 256 -19.15 2.62 54.36
N THR A 257 -20.05 2.69 53.36
CA THR A 257 -20.33 1.55 52.47
C THR A 257 -19.10 1.20 51.63
N PHE A 258 -18.43 2.19 51.06
CA PHE A 258 -17.19 2.00 50.30
C PHE A 258 -16.09 1.38 51.16
N ALA A 259 -15.90 1.85 52.40
CA ALA A 259 -14.93 1.29 53.34
C ALA A 259 -15.25 -0.16 53.73
N LEU A 260 -16.52 -0.49 53.96
CA LEU A 260 -16.97 -1.86 54.25
C LEU A 260 -16.73 -2.80 53.06
N MET A 261 -17.00 -2.36 51.82
CA MET A 261 -16.74 -3.16 50.63
C MET A 261 -15.24 -3.44 50.46
N ILE A 262 -14.36 -2.44 50.70
CA ILE A 262 -12.91 -2.63 50.73
C ILE A 262 -12.50 -3.67 51.79
N LEU A 263 -13.08 -3.58 52.99
CA LEU A 263 -12.80 -4.53 54.06
C LEU A 263 -13.17 -5.96 53.64
N VAL A 264 -14.33 -6.14 53.01
CA VAL A 264 -14.76 -7.44 52.45
C VAL A 264 -13.77 -7.92 51.38
N THR A 265 -13.30 -7.03 50.47
CA THR A 265 -12.26 -7.36 49.47
C THR A 265 -10.97 -7.83 50.14
N ALA A 266 -10.50 -7.10 51.15
CA ALA A 266 -9.25 -7.38 51.85
C ALA A 266 -9.33 -8.69 52.63
N CYS A 267 -10.44 -8.95 53.33
CA CYS A 267 -10.70 -10.20 54.00
C CYS A 267 -10.77 -11.38 53.02
N ALA A 268 -11.42 -11.21 51.88
CA ALA A 268 -11.49 -12.21 50.82
C ALA A 268 -10.09 -12.52 50.23
N ALA A 269 -9.29 -11.49 49.96
CA ALA A 269 -7.93 -11.63 49.47
C ALA A 269 -7.03 -12.35 50.50
N PHE A 270 -7.08 -11.94 51.78
CA PHE A 270 -6.34 -12.61 52.86
C PHE A 270 -6.73 -14.09 52.99
N LEU A 271 -8.03 -14.38 52.91
CA LEU A 271 -8.54 -15.74 52.99
C LEU A 271 -8.14 -16.58 51.77
N ALA A 272 -8.12 -15.98 50.58
CA ALA A 272 -7.63 -16.62 49.36
C ALA A 272 -6.16 -17.05 49.48
N ILE A 273 -5.29 -16.16 50.00
CA ILE A 273 -3.86 -16.45 50.20
C ILE A 273 -3.68 -17.56 51.24
N LYS A 274 -4.38 -17.45 52.38
CA LYS A 274 -4.25 -18.38 53.51
C LYS A 274 -4.77 -19.78 53.18
N LEU A 275 -5.84 -19.87 52.40
CA LEU A 275 -6.48 -21.14 52.03
C LEU A 275 -6.07 -21.67 50.66
N ASP A 276 -5.11 -21.01 49.99
CA ASP A 276 -4.62 -21.36 48.66
C ASP A 276 -5.75 -21.54 47.61
N SER A 277 -6.75 -20.65 47.68
CA SER A 277 -7.97 -20.76 46.89
C SER A 277 -8.05 -19.69 45.81
N MET A 278 -7.79 -20.11 44.57
CA MET A 278 -7.89 -19.28 43.38
C MET A 278 -9.32 -18.75 43.14
N LEU A 279 -10.36 -19.57 43.38
CA LEU A 279 -11.76 -19.16 43.22
C LEU A 279 -12.14 -18.01 44.16
N VAL A 280 -11.68 -18.07 45.41
CA VAL A 280 -11.91 -17.01 46.40
C VAL A 280 -11.22 -15.71 45.98
N ALA A 281 -10.01 -15.81 45.41
CA ALA A 281 -9.32 -14.65 44.85
C ALA A 281 -10.07 -14.05 43.66
N ILE A 282 -10.62 -14.87 42.75
CA ILE A 282 -11.43 -14.39 41.62
C ILE A 282 -12.64 -13.59 42.12
N PHE A 283 -13.36 -14.09 43.13
CA PHE A 283 -14.48 -13.35 43.74
C PHE A 283 -14.04 -12.05 44.41
N ALA A 284 -12.86 -12.03 45.05
CA ALA A 284 -12.30 -10.82 45.62
C ALA A 284 -12.01 -9.76 44.53
N ILE A 285 -11.40 -10.17 43.41
CA ILE A 285 -11.09 -9.31 42.27
C ILE A 285 -12.38 -8.75 41.64
N ILE A 286 -13.34 -9.63 41.33
CA ILE A 286 -14.62 -9.23 40.74
C ILE A 286 -15.34 -8.26 41.68
N GLY A 287 -15.50 -8.59 42.95
CA GLY A 287 -16.17 -7.73 43.92
C GLY A 287 -15.47 -6.37 44.09
N GLY A 288 -14.14 -6.36 44.11
CA GLY A 288 -13.37 -5.13 44.22
C GLY A 288 -13.54 -4.22 43.00
N TYR A 289 -13.39 -4.76 41.79
CA TYR A 289 -13.63 -3.97 40.56
C TYR A 289 -15.11 -3.59 40.36
N CYS A 290 -16.06 -4.36 40.88
CA CYS A 290 -17.47 -3.98 40.85
C CYS A 290 -17.84 -2.86 41.85
N THR A 291 -17.05 -2.66 42.90
CA THR A 291 -17.37 -1.70 43.99
C THR A 291 -17.65 -0.28 43.48
N PRO A 292 -16.84 0.33 42.59
CA PRO A 292 -17.12 1.67 42.09
C PRO A 292 -18.34 1.75 41.15
N ILE A 293 -18.65 0.67 40.41
CA ILE A 293 -19.85 0.61 39.57
C ILE A 293 -21.09 0.61 40.47
N MET A 294 -21.05 -0.21 41.52
CA MET A 294 -22.16 -0.36 42.46
C MET A 294 -22.41 0.93 43.26
N LEU A 295 -21.36 1.66 43.62
CA LEU A 295 -21.47 2.91 44.41
C LEU A 295 -21.33 4.17 43.55
N SER A 296 -21.70 4.10 42.26
CA SER A 296 -21.58 5.24 41.36
C SER A 296 -22.45 6.42 41.82
N THR A 297 -21.80 7.55 42.10
CA THR A 297 -22.45 8.78 42.60
C THR A 297 -22.92 9.72 41.49
N GLY A 298 -22.66 9.37 40.22
CA GLY A 298 -22.94 10.22 39.06
C GLY A 298 -22.03 11.45 38.91
N GLN A 299 -21.14 11.72 39.87
CA GLN A 299 -20.12 12.77 39.78
C GLN A 299 -18.82 12.24 39.17
N VAL A 300 -18.16 13.07 38.35
CA VAL A 300 -16.88 12.73 37.73
C VAL A 300 -15.75 12.95 38.75
N ASN A 301 -15.17 11.85 39.25
CA ASN A 301 -14.02 11.87 40.15
C ASN A 301 -12.95 10.85 39.69
N PHE A 302 -12.14 11.26 38.71
CA PHE A 302 -11.05 10.42 38.18
C PHE A 302 -9.98 10.07 39.24
N PRO A 303 -9.46 11.03 40.04
CA PRO A 303 -8.40 10.71 41.00
C PRO A 303 -8.83 9.67 42.04
N GLY A 304 -10.07 9.77 42.54
CA GLY A 304 -10.60 8.81 43.50
C GLY A 304 -10.72 7.39 42.92
N LEU A 305 -11.36 7.27 41.76
CA LEU A 305 -11.56 5.98 41.08
C LEU A 305 -10.23 5.33 40.69
N PHE A 306 -9.34 6.10 40.03
CA PHE A 306 -8.09 5.55 39.51
C PHE A 306 -7.06 5.24 40.60
N SER A 307 -7.03 6.02 41.71
CA SER A 307 -6.21 5.67 42.87
C SER A 307 -6.65 4.35 43.49
N TYR A 308 -7.97 4.15 43.61
CA TYR A 308 -8.53 2.89 44.10
C TYR A 308 -8.17 1.71 43.19
N MET A 309 -8.33 1.86 41.88
CA MET A 309 -7.98 0.82 40.90
C MET A 309 -6.48 0.49 40.92
N LEU A 310 -5.62 1.49 41.07
CA LEU A 310 -4.16 1.30 41.15
C LEU A 310 -3.76 0.56 42.42
N LEU A 311 -4.36 0.91 43.56
CA LEU A 311 -4.18 0.21 44.83
C LEU A 311 -4.59 -1.26 44.71
N LEU A 312 -5.77 -1.52 44.11
CA LEU A 312 -6.29 -2.86 43.94
C LEU A 312 -5.42 -3.70 42.99
N GLY A 313 -5.01 -3.13 41.85
CA GLY A 313 -4.07 -3.78 40.92
C GLY A 313 -2.71 -4.08 41.58
N SER A 314 -2.22 -3.18 42.44
CA SER A 314 -0.97 -3.38 43.18
C SER A 314 -1.10 -4.51 44.21
N GLY A 315 -2.26 -4.63 44.86
CA GLY A 315 -2.59 -5.74 45.75
C GLY A 315 -2.61 -7.09 45.01
N ILE A 316 -3.18 -7.14 43.81
CA ILE A 316 -3.19 -8.35 42.97
C ILE A 316 -1.78 -8.72 42.52
N LEU A 317 -0.97 -7.74 42.12
CA LEU A 317 0.44 -7.94 41.79
C LEU A 317 1.21 -8.54 42.97
N ALA A 318 0.98 -8.04 44.20
CA ALA A 318 1.57 -8.61 45.40
C ALA A 318 1.13 -10.07 45.64
N ILE A 319 -0.16 -10.39 45.47
CA ILE A 319 -0.65 -11.77 45.58
C ILE A 319 0.03 -12.68 44.55
N ASN A 320 0.11 -12.22 43.30
CA ASN A 320 0.72 -12.98 42.23
C ASN A 320 2.22 -13.17 42.44
N TRP A 321 2.93 -12.21 43.05
CA TRP A 321 4.33 -12.38 43.45
C TRP A 321 4.51 -13.60 44.36
N TYR A 322 3.62 -13.77 45.34
CA TYR A 322 3.72 -14.87 46.31
C TYR A 322 3.18 -16.21 45.80
N LYS A 323 2.12 -16.21 44.97
CA LYS A 323 1.37 -17.42 44.60
C LYS A 323 1.49 -17.84 43.13
N GLN A 324 2.01 -16.99 42.25
CA GLN A 324 2.20 -17.26 40.81
C GLN A 324 0.91 -17.61 40.04
N TRP A 325 -0.24 -17.12 40.48
CA TRP A 325 -1.51 -17.34 39.80
C TRP A 325 -1.72 -16.36 38.63
N HIS A 326 -1.11 -16.64 37.48
CA HIS A 326 -1.12 -15.79 36.29
C HIS A 326 -2.51 -15.28 35.87
N LEU A 327 -3.56 -16.12 35.98
CA LEU A 327 -4.92 -15.74 35.58
C LEU A 327 -5.44 -14.51 36.34
N LEU A 328 -5.02 -14.30 37.60
CA LEU A 328 -5.48 -13.15 38.40
C LEU A 328 -5.01 -11.83 37.79
N ASN A 329 -3.81 -11.78 37.22
CA ASN A 329 -3.30 -10.56 36.59
C ASN A 329 -4.05 -10.23 35.31
N PHE A 330 -4.39 -11.23 34.48
CA PHE A 330 -5.18 -11.01 33.27
C PHE A 330 -6.61 -10.58 33.60
N LEU A 331 -7.19 -11.15 34.64
CA LEU A 331 -8.52 -10.75 35.12
C LEU A 331 -8.49 -9.31 35.66
N SER A 332 -7.45 -8.97 36.43
CA SER A 332 -7.19 -7.60 36.91
C SER A 332 -7.03 -6.62 35.75
N PHE A 333 -6.19 -6.97 34.78
CA PHE A 333 -5.94 -6.20 33.57
C PHE A 333 -7.24 -5.90 32.83
N PHE A 334 -8.05 -6.95 32.59
CA PHE A 334 -9.32 -6.84 31.89
C PHE A 334 -10.29 -5.90 32.61
N PHE A 335 -10.55 -6.13 33.90
CA PHE A 335 -11.48 -5.28 34.65
C PHE A 335 -10.98 -3.86 34.83
N ASN A 336 -9.66 -3.67 35.01
CA ASN A 336 -9.07 -2.35 35.12
C ASN A 336 -9.30 -1.52 33.86
N TYR A 337 -9.00 -2.06 32.68
CA TYR A 337 -9.21 -1.34 31.43
C TYR A 337 -10.69 -1.19 31.08
N LEU A 338 -11.54 -2.17 31.41
CA LEU A 338 -12.99 -2.06 31.24
C LEU A 338 -13.56 -0.87 32.03
N LEU A 339 -13.20 -0.74 33.31
CA LEU A 339 -13.62 0.40 34.13
C LEU A 339 -13.02 1.73 33.66
N PHE A 340 -11.73 1.71 33.28
CA PHE A 340 -11.07 2.89 32.76
C PHE A 340 -11.82 3.45 31.55
N PHE A 341 -12.09 2.62 30.53
CA PHE A 341 -12.85 3.06 29.36
C PHE A 341 -14.31 3.42 29.67
N GLY A 342 -14.95 2.72 30.60
CA GLY A 342 -16.28 3.09 31.09
C GLY A 342 -16.31 4.49 31.71
N SER A 343 -15.28 4.86 32.47
CA SER A 343 -15.16 6.18 33.09
C SER A 343 -14.79 7.30 32.10
N MET A 344 -14.16 6.96 30.98
CA MET A 344 -13.71 7.93 29.97
C MET A 344 -14.85 8.56 29.15
N GLN A 345 -16.08 8.07 29.25
CA GLN A 345 -17.24 8.62 28.52
C GLN A 345 -17.52 10.10 28.84
N ASN A 346 -17.22 10.53 30.07
CA ASN A 346 -17.41 11.91 30.53
C ASN A 346 -16.10 12.71 30.56
N TYR A 347 -15.09 12.27 29.82
CA TYR A 347 -13.79 12.94 29.78
C TYR A 347 -13.87 14.30 29.09
N GLN A 348 -13.17 15.27 29.67
CA GLN A 348 -12.94 16.60 29.11
C GLN A 348 -11.44 16.91 29.24
N VAL A 349 -10.92 17.74 28.34
CA VAL A 349 -9.49 18.06 28.25
C VAL A 349 -8.93 18.64 29.57
N GLU A 350 -9.77 19.32 30.36
CA GLU A 350 -9.43 19.86 31.69
C GLU A 350 -8.95 18.80 32.69
N TYR A 351 -9.41 17.56 32.54
CA TYR A 351 -9.04 16.43 33.39
C TYR A 351 -7.76 15.72 32.95
N PHE A 352 -7.06 16.20 31.91
CA PHE A 352 -5.84 15.58 31.39
C PHE A 352 -4.82 15.19 32.48
N TRP A 353 -4.48 16.13 33.36
CA TRP A 353 -3.49 15.91 34.44
C TRP A 353 -4.00 14.98 35.55
N GLN A 354 -5.32 14.74 35.60
CA GLN A 354 -5.93 13.79 36.53
C GLN A 354 -5.98 12.37 35.96
N VAL A 355 -5.88 12.19 34.64
CA VAL A 355 -6.03 10.89 33.97
C VAL A 355 -4.69 10.30 33.53
N LEU A 356 -3.84 11.10 32.87
CA LEU A 356 -2.61 10.59 32.24
C LEU A 356 -1.62 9.95 33.25
N PRO A 357 -1.39 10.50 34.46
CA PRO A 357 -0.49 9.87 35.43
C PRO A 357 -0.97 8.47 35.87
N PHE A 358 -2.29 8.30 36.05
CA PHE A 358 -2.85 6.99 36.41
C PHE A 358 -2.84 6.02 35.25
N LEU A 359 -3.13 6.47 34.02
CA LEU A 359 -2.98 5.66 32.81
C LEU A 359 -1.54 5.14 32.67
N THR A 360 -0.55 6.00 32.96
CA THR A 360 0.87 5.62 33.00
C THR A 360 1.14 4.63 34.14
N GLY A 361 0.56 4.85 35.32
CA GLY A 361 0.63 3.92 36.44
C GLY A 361 0.09 2.53 36.12
N PHE A 362 -1.06 2.42 35.44
CA PHE A 362 -1.62 1.15 34.98
C PHE A 362 -0.70 0.49 33.95
N PHE A 363 -0.19 1.25 32.97
CA PHE A 363 0.74 0.74 31.98
C PHE A 363 2.00 0.14 32.63
N VAL A 364 2.62 0.88 33.56
CA VAL A 364 3.80 0.40 34.29
C VAL A 364 3.46 -0.83 35.14
N LEU A 365 2.36 -0.81 35.88
CA LEU A 365 1.94 -1.93 36.73
C LEU A 365 1.81 -3.24 35.95
N TYR A 366 1.09 -3.21 34.82
CA TYR A 366 0.89 -4.41 34.00
C TYR A 366 2.12 -4.79 33.16
N SER A 367 2.96 -3.82 32.77
CA SER A 367 4.25 -4.10 32.12
C SER A 367 5.26 -4.72 33.09
N THR A 368 5.33 -4.22 34.33
CA THR A 368 6.22 -4.75 35.37
C THR A 368 5.81 -6.17 35.77
N THR A 369 4.53 -6.52 35.74
CA THR A 369 4.04 -7.85 36.10
C THR A 369 4.67 -8.96 35.24
N VAL A 370 4.67 -8.78 33.92
CA VAL A 370 5.28 -9.73 32.96
C VAL A 370 6.80 -9.75 33.12
N PHE A 371 7.42 -8.57 33.23
CA PHE A 371 8.87 -8.43 33.34
C PHE A 371 9.43 -9.06 34.62
N LEU A 372 8.80 -8.76 35.75
CA LEU A 372 9.31 -9.13 37.06
C LEU A 372 9.17 -10.63 37.32
N PHE A 373 8.10 -11.26 36.81
CA PHE A 373 7.93 -12.70 36.91
C PHE A 373 9.00 -13.48 36.12
N CYS A 374 9.20 -13.13 34.85
CA CYS A 374 10.19 -13.81 33.99
C CYS A 374 11.62 -13.58 34.49
N LEU A 375 11.89 -12.40 35.04
CA LEU A 375 13.23 -12.02 35.48
C LEU A 375 13.62 -12.55 36.86
N VAL A 376 12.69 -12.52 37.83
CA VAL A 376 12.97 -12.95 39.21
C VAL A 376 12.92 -14.48 39.33
N ASN A 377 11.98 -15.13 38.63
CA ASN A 377 11.75 -16.56 38.77
C ASN A 377 12.47 -17.42 37.72
N GLN A 378 13.19 -16.79 36.77
CA GLN A 378 13.90 -17.46 35.66
C GLN A 378 13.00 -18.43 34.86
N THR A 379 11.73 -18.11 34.76
CA THR A 379 10.73 -18.87 34.01
C THR A 379 10.62 -18.29 32.60
N LYS A 380 10.34 -19.14 31.61
CA LYS A 380 10.04 -18.68 30.25
C LYS A 380 8.69 -17.97 30.24
N SER A 381 8.61 -16.84 29.55
CA SER A 381 7.38 -16.13 29.26
C SER A 381 6.41 -17.05 28.53
N THR A 382 5.13 -16.93 28.87
CA THR A 382 4.07 -17.60 28.13
C THR A 382 3.56 -16.70 27.00
N LEU A 383 3.02 -17.29 25.94
CA LEU A 383 2.38 -16.54 24.85
C LEU A 383 1.32 -15.55 25.37
N LEU A 384 0.61 -15.90 26.45
CA LEU A 384 -0.38 -15.04 27.08
C LEU A 384 0.26 -13.79 27.72
N ASP A 385 1.44 -13.92 28.32
CA ASP A 385 2.19 -12.79 28.90
C ASP A 385 2.66 -11.83 27.80
N LEU A 386 3.08 -12.36 26.65
CA LEU A 386 3.50 -11.56 25.50
C LEU A 386 2.31 -10.82 24.86
N ILE A 387 1.18 -11.50 24.69
CA ILE A 387 -0.06 -10.86 24.22
C ILE A 387 -0.49 -9.79 25.21
N GLY A 388 -0.44 -10.06 26.52
CA GLY A 388 -0.74 -9.09 27.57
C GLY A 388 0.14 -7.85 27.46
N LEU A 389 1.45 -8.02 27.26
CA LEU A 389 2.40 -6.92 27.07
C LEU A 389 2.06 -6.06 25.84
N ILE A 390 1.79 -6.70 24.69
CA ILE A 390 1.45 -6.01 23.44
C ILE A 390 0.12 -5.26 23.57
N VAL A 391 -0.90 -5.90 24.14
CA VAL A 391 -2.23 -5.29 24.34
C VAL A 391 -2.14 -4.13 25.34
N ASN A 392 -1.36 -4.27 26.41
CA ASN A 392 -1.09 -3.18 27.36
C ASN A 392 -0.44 -1.97 26.66
N ALA A 393 0.59 -2.22 25.84
CA ALA A 393 1.27 -1.19 25.07
C ALA A 393 0.33 -0.50 24.08
N ALA A 394 -0.51 -1.27 23.37
CA ALA A 394 -1.46 -0.76 22.39
C ALA A 394 -2.56 0.09 23.05
N ILE A 395 -3.14 -0.38 24.15
CA ILE A 395 -4.15 0.36 24.90
C ILE A 395 -3.56 1.67 25.46
N PHE A 396 -2.39 1.60 26.09
CA PHE A 396 -1.72 2.78 26.64
C PHE A 396 -1.41 3.79 25.53
N PHE A 397 -0.76 3.35 24.45
CA PHE A 397 -0.41 4.22 23.33
C PHE A 397 -1.66 4.83 22.68
N GLY A 398 -2.66 4.03 22.33
CA GLY A 398 -3.87 4.53 21.66
C GLY A 398 -4.62 5.54 22.53
N THR A 399 -4.76 5.27 23.82
CA THR A 399 -5.46 6.19 24.72
C THR A 399 -4.63 7.45 24.97
N ALA A 400 -3.36 7.31 25.33
CA ALA A 400 -2.49 8.46 25.59
C ALA A 400 -2.26 9.31 24.34
N TYR A 401 -2.26 8.72 23.14
CA TYR A 401 -2.27 9.43 21.87
C TYR A 401 -3.46 10.38 21.79
N HIS A 402 -4.69 9.89 21.98
CA HIS A 402 -5.89 10.73 21.94
C HIS A 402 -5.86 11.84 23.00
N LEU A 403 -5.51 11.50 24.25
CA LEU A 403 -5.48 12.49 25.33
C LEU A 403 -4.45 13.61 25.09
N ILE A 404 -3.28 13.25 24.57
CA ILE A 404 -2.20 14.22 24.34
C ILE A 404 -2.46 15.02 23.06
N ASP A 405 -3.00 14.41 22.00
CA ASP A 405 -3.32 15.13 20.77
C ASP A 405 -4.39 16.20 21.01
N ASP A 406 -5.45 15.85 21.73
CA ASP A 406 -6.54 16.77 22.07
C ASP A 406 -6.07 17.93 22.98
N ALA A 407 -5.12 17.68 23.88
CA ALA A 407 -4.68 18.65 24.88
C ALA A 407 -3.48 19.52 24.43
N TYR A 408 -2.53 18.94 23.71
CA TYR A 408 -1.22 19.54 23.41
C TYR A 408 -0.77 19.38 21.94
N GLY A 409 -1.47 18.55 21.15
CA GLY A 409 -1.20 18.32 19.74
C GLY A 409 -0.08 17.31 19.43
N GLN A 410 0.16 17.13 18.13
CA GLN A 410 0.94 16.02 17.56
C GLN A 410 2.41 15.93 18.00
N ILE A 411 3.07 17.05 18.33
CA ILE A 411 4.48 17.02 18.76
C ILE A 411 4.64 16.25 20.07
N TRP A 412 3.68 16.40 20.98
CA TRP A 412 3.71 15.74 22.28
C TRP A 412 3.33 14.26 22.19
N THR A 413 2.48 13.87 21.23
CA THR A 413 2.18 12.46 20.97
C THR A 413 3.39 11.72 20.39
N ALA A 414 4.21 12.39 19.58
CA ALA A 414 5.47 11.83 19.14
C ALA A 414 6.51 11.72 20.27
N LEU A 415 6.53 12.65 21.22
CA LEU A 415 7.39 12.52 22.40
C LEU A 415 7.02 11.28 23.22
N LEU A 416 5.72 10.96 23.32
CA LEU A 416 5.23 9.73 23.95
C LEU A 416 5.77 8.47 23.26
N THR A 417 5.78 8.41 21.92
CA THR A 417 6.31 7.24 21.21
C THR A 417 7.82 7.10 21.39
N VAL A 418 8.56 8.21 21.45
CA VAL A 418 10.00 8.18 21.81
C VAL A 418 10.19 7.65 23.23
N ALA A 419 9.38 8.11 24.19
CA ALA A 419 9.46 7.65 25.58
C ALA A 419 9.15 6.14 25.69
N LEU A 420 8.14 5.65 24.96
CA LEU A 420 7.81 4.23 24.89
C LEU A 420 8.93 3.41 24.22
N ALA A 421 9.51 3.91 23.13
CA ALA A 421 10.67 3.28 22.51
C ALA A 421 11.84 3.18 23.48
N ALA A 422 12.18 4.27 24.18
CA ALA A 422 13.25 4.30 25.18
C ALA A 422 12.97 3.32 26.35
N PHE A 423 11.71 3.24 26.80
CA PHE A 423 11.28 2.28 27.81
C PHE A 423 11.58 0.85 27.37
N TYR A 424 11.16 0.43 26.17
CA TYR A 424 11.41 -0.93 25.69
C TYR A 424 12.89 -1.20 25.37
N VAL A 425 13.63 -0.21 24.84
CA VAL A 425 15.09 -0.33 24.65
C VAL A 425 15.81 -0.54 25.99
N GLY A 426 15.37 0.14 27.06
CA GLY A 426 15.87 -0.08 28.41
C GLY A 426 15.68 -1.53 28.87
N HIS A 427 14.52 -2.13 28.57
CA HIS A 427 14.25 -3.53 28.87
C HIS A 427 15.11 -4.49 28.04
N VAL A 428 15.29 -4.23 26.74
CA VAL A 428 16.21 -5.00 25.88
C VAL A 428 17.63 -4.96 26.41
N TYR A 429 18.14 -3.76 26.73
CA TYR A 429 19.47 -3.58 27.29
C TYR A 429 19.64 -4.37 28.59
N TYR A 430 18.65 -4.29 29.48
CA TYR A 430 18.67 -5.01 30.74
C TYR A 430 18.70 -6.53 30.54
N CYS A 431 17.86 -7.07 29.65
CA CYS A 431 17.83 -8.50 29.31
C CYS A 431 19.16 -8.99 28.74
N LEU A 432 19.78 -8.21 27.85
CA LEU A 432 21.10 -8.52 27.27
C LEU A 432 22.22 -8.44 28.32
N ALA A 433 22.23 -7.40 29.17
CA ALA A 433 23.23 -7.22 30.21
C ALA A 433 23.18 -8.32 31.28
N ARG A 434 21.98 -8.83 31.60
CA ARG A 434 21.76 -9.91 32.56
C ARG A 434 21.77 -11.31 31.94
N LYS A 435 21.96 -11.43 30.63
CA LYS A 435 21.93 -12.71 29.88
C LYS A 435 20.68 -13.54 30.15
N VAL A 436 19.52 -12.90 30.12
CA VAL A 436 18.23 -13.57 30.33
C VAL A 436 17.98 -14.56 29.19
N VAL A 437 17.67 -15.82 29.52
CA VAL A 437 17.44 -16.91 28.55
C VAL A 437 15.95 -17.01 28.21
N ASP A 438 15.38 -15.92 27.73
CA ASP A 438 14.01 -15.86 27.24
C ASP A 438 13.93 -15.15 25.89
N LYS A 439 13.94 -15.96 24.84
CA LYS A 439 13.88 -15.51 23.45
C LYS A 439 12.58 -14.78 23.13
N GLU A 440 11.44 -15.29 23.60
CA GLU A 440 10.13 -14.76 23.20
C GLU A 440 9.88 -13.38 23.81
N LEU A 441 10.31 -13.20 25.06
CA LEU A 441 10.27 -11.91 25.75
C LEU A 441 11.23 -10.89 25.12
N LEU A 442 12.47 -11.30 24.85
CA LEU A 442 13.48 -10.42 24.23
C LEU A 442 13.03 -9.94 22.85
N ILE A 443 12.52 -10.85 22.02
CA ILE A 443 11.98 -10.52 20.69
C ILE A 443 10.79 -9.57 20.81
N SER A 444 9.91 -9.76 21.79
CA SER A 444 8.76 -8.88 22.00
C SER A 444 9.16 -7.46 22.37
N PHE A 445 10.17 -7.29 23.23
CA PHE A 445 10.69 -5.95 23.56
C PHE A 445 11.40 -5.29 22.37
N ILE A 446 12.20 -6.04 21.59
CA ILE A 446 12.81 -5.52 20.37
C ILE A 446 11.73 -5.10 19.37
N GLY A 447 10.68 -5.91 19.21
CA GLY A 447 9.55 -5.62 18.34
C GLY A 447 8.78 -4.37 18.76
N LEU A 448 8.44 -4.23 20.04
CA LEU A 448 7.77 -3.04 20.57
C LEU A 448 8.64 -1.78 20.46
N ALA A 449 9.93 -1.87 20.79
CA ALA A 449 10.87 -0.77 20.61
C ALA A 449 10.93 -0.33 19.14
N ALA A 450 11.11 -1.29 18.21
CA ALA A 450 11.12 -1.03 16.78
C ALA A 450 9.81 -0.38 16.29
N PHE A 451 8.67 -0.86 16.76
CA PHE A 451 7.36 -0.33 16.43
C PHE A 451 7.22 1.15 16.85
N PHE A 452 7.55 1.49 18.09
CA PHE A 452 7.41 2.87 18.57
C PHE A 452 8.42 3.83 17.93
N VAL A 453 9.64 3.39 17.63
CA VAL A 453 10.57 4.19 16.81
C VAL A 453 9.97 4.43 15.41
N THR A 454 9.37 3.41 14.81
CA THR A 454 8.74 3.49 13.48
C THR A 454 7.60 4.49 13.43
N ILE A 455 6.77 4.55 14.46
CA ILE A 455 5.62 5.46 14.49
C ILE A 455 6.01 6.89 14.84
N THR A 456 7.11 7.10 15.56
CA THR A 456 7.57 8.44 15.97
C THR A 456 7.73 9.40 14.79
N LEU A 457 8.40 8.96 13.72
CA LEU A 457 8.72 9.81 12.58
C LEU A 457 7.48 10.25 11.78
N PRO A 458 6.52 9.36 11.42
CA PRO A 458 5.24 9.73 10.83
C PRO A 458 4.44 10.78 11.61
N LEU A 459 4.54 10.79 12.94
CA LEU A 459 3.83 11.75 13.78
C LEU A 459 4.48 13.14 13.79
N LEU A 460 5.81 13.22 13.63
CA LEU A 460 6.55 14.49 13.66
C LEU A 460 6.66 15.17 12.30
N LEU A 461 6.73 14.38 11.24
CA LEU A 461 7.14 14.87 9.93
C LEU A 461 5.97 14.87 8.95
N SER A 462 6.02 15.81 7.98
CA SER A 462 5.01 15.87 6.93
C SER A 462 5.00 14.60 6.08
N ASN A 463 3.88 14.35 5.37
CA ASN A 463 3.71 13.20 4.48
C ASN A 463 4.92 12.96 3.53
N GLN A 464 5.57 14.07 3.17
CA GLN A 464 6.88 14.21 2.51
C GLN A 464 7.97 13.21 2.92
N TRP A 465 8.16 13.19 4.23
CA TRP A 465 9.38 12.73 4.87
C TRP A 465 9.23 11.35 5.49
N ILE A 466 8.00 10.83 5.58
CA ILE A 466 7.75 9.57 6.26
C ILE A 466 8.51 8.41 5.60
N THR A 467 8.52 8.34 4.27
CA THR A 467 9.23 7.31 3.51
C THR A 467 10.74 7.43 3.66
N VAL A 468 11.26 8.66 3.66
CA VAL A 468 12.67 8.97 3.95
C VAL A 468 13.03 8.44 5.33
N SER A 469 12.24 8.80 6.33
CA SER A 469 12.43 8.43 7.73
C SER A 469 12.39 6.92 7.95
N TRP A 470 11.39 6.21 7.42
CA TRP A 470 11.31 4.76 7.52
C TRP A 470 12.45 4.06 6.78
N SER A 471 12.89 4.59 5.63
CA SER A 471 14.04 4.03 4.91
C SER A 471 15.33 4.19 5.69
N LEU A 472 15.55 5.34 6.36
CA LEU A 472 16.71 5.57 7.22
C LEU A 472 16.65 4.71 8.47
N GLN A 473 15.47 4.55 9.05
CA GLN A 473 15.28 3.68 10.19
C GLN A 473 15.54 2.21 9.84
N ALA A 474 15.03 1.72 8.72
CA ALA A 474 15.31 0.37 8.24
C ALA A 474 16.82 0.14 8.08
N LEU A 475 17.55 1.15 7.56
CA LEU A 475 19.00 1.11 7.45
C LEU A 475 19.70 1.01 8.81
N VAL A 476 19.29 1.84 9.78
CA VAL A 476 19.84 1.82 11.14
C VAL A 476 19.54 0.50 11.83
N MET A 477 18.35 -0.05 11.66
CA MET A 477 17.97 -1.36 12.21
C MET A 477 18.81 -2.48 11.60
N LEU A 478 19.07 -2.44 10.29
CA LEU A 478 19.94 -3.40 9.62
C LEU A 478 21.40 -3.29 10.10
N TRP A 479 21.90 -2.07 10.31
CA TRP A 479 23.21 -1.84 10.91
C TRP A 479 23.29 -2.40 12.35
N MET A 480 22.26 -2.15 13.16
CA MET A 480 22.14 -2.70 14.51
C MET A 480 22.03 -4.23 14.49
N ALA A 481 21.34 -4.82 13.50
CA ALA A 481 21.22 -6.26 13.34
C ALA A 481 22.59 -6.92 13.14
N GLY A 482 23.46 -6.31 12.32
CA GLY A 482 24.85 -6.74 12.19
C GLY A 482 25.64 -6.64 13.49
N LYS A 483 25.47 -5.54 14.24
CA LYS A 483 26.13 -5.32 15.55
C LYS A 483 25.69 -6.33 16.63
N LEU A 484 24.40 -6.64 16.69
CA LEU A 484 23.80 -7.54 17.67
C LEU A 484 23.82 -9.01 17.22
N ARG A 485 24.20 -9.30 15.97
CA ARG A 485 24.05 -10.62 15.32
C ARG A 485 22.62 -11.17 15.45
N SER A 486 21.63 -10.31 15.24
CA SER A 486 20.21 -10.69 15.35
C SER A 486 19.55 -10.74 13.97
N ALA A 487 19.22 -11.95 13.54
CA ALA A 487 18.43 -12.24 12.36
C ALA A 487 16.98 -11.75 12.51
N PHE A 488 16.42 -11.70 13.72
CA PHE A 488 15.11 -11.09 13.95
C PHE A 488 15.12 -9.62 13.55
N LEU A 489 16.09 -8.86 14.05
CA LEU A 489 16.20 -7.43 13.75
C LEU A 489 16.46 -7.17 12.26
N GLN A 490 17.22 -8.05 11.61
CA GLN A 490 17.45 -8.06 10.17
C GLN A 490 16.14 -8.27 9.39
N GLN A 491 15.30 -9.22 9.80
CA GLN A 491 13.98 -9.45 9.19
C GLN A 491 13.02 -8.28 9.38
N VAL A 492 13.00 -7.67 10.56
CA VAL A 492 12.18 -6.47 10.81
C VAL A 492 12.63 -5.31 9.92
N ALA A 493 13.94 -5.13 9.73
CA ALA A 493 14.45 -4.15 8.77
C ALA A 493 13.97 -4.45 7.34
N TYR A 494 13.92 -5.71 6.92
CA TYR A 494 13.40 -6.10 5.60
C TYR A 494 11.91 -5.84 5.44
N LEU A 495 11.11 -6.14 6.46
CA LEU A 495 9.69 -5.82 6.47
C LEU A 495 9.47 -4.31 6.39
N LEU A 496 10.27 -3.52 7.09
CA LEU A 496 10.20 -2.06 7.02
C LEU A 496 10.61 -1.54 5.64
N TYR A 497 11.65 -2.10 5.01
CA TYR A 497 11.98 -1.79 3.61
C TYR A 497 10.86 -2.18 2.65
N ALA A 498 10.20 -3.33 2.83
CA ALA A 498 9.06 -3.71 2.02
C ALA A 498 7.89 -2.71 2.15
N LEU A 499 7.63 -2.24 3.36
CA LEU A 499 6.62 -1.20 3.62
C LEU A 499 7.00 0.14 2.97
N VAL A 500 8.27 0.54 3.08
CA VAL A 500 8.83 1.70 2.37
C VAL A 500 8.61 1.56 0.86
N LEU A 501 8.88 0.39 0.27
CA LEU A 501 8.68 0.15 -1.16
C LEU A 501 7.22 0.25 -1.57
N VAL A 502 6.30 -0.34 -0.80
CA VAL A 502 4.85 -0.25 -1.05
C VAL A 502 4.40 1.21 -1.02
N ARG A 503 4.75 1.94 0.05
CA ARG A 503 4.40 3.36 0.17
C ARG A 503 5.03 4.20 -0.95
N PHE A 504 6.31 3.99 -1.24
CA PHE A 504 7.03 4.69 -2.30
C PHE A 504 6.32 4.53 -3.65
N CYS A 505 5.92 3.30 -3.99
CA CYS A 505 5.33 2.99 -5.29
C CYS A 505 3.86 3.40 -5.43
N PHE A 506 3.06 3.19 -4.39
CA PHE A 506 1.61 3.36 -4.47
C PHE A 506 1.09 4.68 -3.90
N ILE A 507 1.87 5.36 -3.05
CA ILE A 507 1.45 6.60 -2.38
C ILE A 507 2.34 7.77 -2.85
N ASP A 508 3.65 7.68 -2.66
CA ASP A 508 4.53 8.84 -2.91
C ASP A 508 4.70 9.14 -4.40
N LEU A 509 4.93 8.11 -5.23
CA LEU A 509 5.05 8.27 -6.67
C LEU A 509 3.78 8.88 -7.31
N PRO A 510 2.56 8.32 -7.11
CA PRO A 510 1.34 8.91 -7.66
C PRO A 510 1.00 10.26 -7.02
N GLY A 511 1.22 10.41 -5.71
CA GLY A 511 0.92 11.65 -5.00
C GLY A 511 1.75 12.83 -5.49
N GLN A 512 3.04 12.61 -5.79
CA GLN A 512 3.90 13.68 -6.29
C GLN A 512 3.82 13.83 -7.81
N TYR A 513 3.85 12.75 -8.60
CA TYR A 513 3.91 12.81 -10.06
C TYR A 513 2.55 12.80 -10.78
N GLY A 514 1.48 12.37 -10.12
CA GLY A 514 0.13 12.33 -10.70
C GLY A 514 -0.56 13.69 -10.78
N MET A 515 -0.14 14.67 -9.97
CA MET A 515 -0.68 16.03 -10.05
C MET A 515 -0.12 16.79 -11.26
N GLN A 516 -1.00 17.46 -12.01
CA GLN A 516 -0.61 18.36 -13.10
C GLN A 516 0.19 19.54 -12.56
N MET A 517 1.27 19.91 -13.25
CA MET A 517 2.04 21.09 -12.87
C MET A 517 1.26 22.36 -13.21
N ASP A 518 1.23 23.30 -12.28
CA ASP A 518 0.76 24.65 -12.54
C ASP A 518 1.76 25.37 -13.46
N SER A 519 1.35 25.60 -14.70
CA SER A 519 2.14 26.30 -15.72
C SER A 519 2.54 27.74 -15.34
N GLN A 520 1.90 28.33 -14.32
CA GLN A 520 2.21 29.66 -13.80
C GLN A 520 3.13 29.66 -12.57
N GLN A 521 3.60 28.49 -12.13
CA GLN A 521 4.43 28.37 -10.94
C GLN A 521 5.75 29.14 -11.06
N SER A 522 6.13 29.86 -9.99
CA SER A 522 7.40 30.59 -9.96
C SER A 522 8.60 29.62 -9.96
N PHE A 523 9.70 30.07 -10.57
CA PHE A 523 10.92 29.27 -10.66
C PHE A 523 11.46 28.82 -9.29
N GLY A 524 11.39 29.68 -8.28
CA GLY A 524 11.83 29.35 -6.92
C GLY A 524 11.01 28.20 -6.32
N ALA A 525 9.68 28.21 -6.55
CA ALA A 525 8.81 27.14 -6.10
C ALA A 525 9.06 25.83 -6.88
N PHE A 526 9.37 25.91 -8.18
CA PHE A 526 9.79 24.75 -8.96
C PHE A 526 11.08 24.11 -8.40
N LEU A 527 12.11 24.91 -8.12
CA LEU A 527 13.38 24.42 -7.57
C LEU A 527 13.23 23.79 -6.19
N LEU A 528 12.46 24.42 -5.30
CA LEU A 528 12.18 23.85 -3.97
C LEU A 528 11.43 22.52 -4.11
N GLY A 529 10.44 22.45 -5.00
CA GLY A 529 9.75 21.20 -5.30
C GLY A 529 10.69 20.13 -5.85
N LEU A 530 11.57 20.45 -6.82
CA LEU A 530 12.56 19.51 -7.34
C LEU A 530 13.50 19.00 -6.24
N LEU A 531 14.00 19.89 -5.38
CA LEU A 531 14.84 19.50 -4.24
C LEU A 531 14.10 18.56 -3.28
N GLU A 532 12.83 18.86 -2.99
CA GLU A 532 11.98 18.03 -2.14
C GLU A 532 11.78 16.62 -2.72
N ARG A 533 11.58 16.51 -4.05
CA ARG A 533 11.48 15.21 -4.74
C ARG A 533 12.80 14.44 -4.76
N VAL A 534 13.90 15.13 -5.03
CA VAL A 534 15.25 14.54 -5.01
C VAL A 534 15.56 13.98 -3.62
N ILE A 535 15.18 14.68 -2.55
CA ILE A 535 15.36 14.20 -1.18
C ILE A 535 14.40 13.05 -0.88
N SER A 536 13.11 13.21 -1.17
CA SER A 536 12.07 12.23 -0.80
C SER A 536 12.21 10.89 -1.51
N PHE A 537 12.64 10.88 -2.78
CA PHE A 537 12.89 9.64 -3.53
C PHE A 537 14.35 9.19 -3.50
N GLY A 538 15.30 10.14 -3.46
CA GLY A 538 16.73 9.81 -3.49
C GLY A 538 17.23 9.16 -2.21
N ILE A 539 16.76 9.59 -1.03
CA ILE A 539 17.20 8.99 0.24
C ILE A 539 16.76 7.52 0.38
N PRO A 540 15.50 7.12 0.09
CA PRO A 540 15.12 5.71 0.12
C PRO A 540 15.93 4.83 -0.84
N ILE A 541 16.21 5.32 -2.05
CA ILE A 541 17.05 4.61 -3.03
C ILE A 541 18.49 4.46 -2.53
N LEU A 542 19.07 5.55 -1.98
CA LEU A 542 20.40 5.52 -1.39
C LEU A 542 20.45 4.62 -0.14
N SER A 543 19.40 4.61 0.67
CA SER A 543 19.27 3.74 1.82
C SER A 543 19.27 2.26 1.41
N LEU A 544 18.55 1.89 0.34
CA LEU A 544 18.62 0.53 -0.22
C LEU A 544 20.04 0.18 -0.72
N ALA A 545 20.74 1.14 -1.33
CA ALA A 545 22.13 0.95 -1.73
C ALA A 545 23.07 0.72 -0.53
N LEU A 546 22.87 1.44 0.58
CA LEU A 546 23.62 1.23 1.81
C LEU A 546 23.21 -0.07 2.53
N ALA A 547 21.95 -0.47 2.43
CA ALA A 547 21.50 -1.76 2.97
C ALA A 547 22.20 -2.92 2.28
N TYR A 548 22.35 -2.85 0.95
CA TYR A 548 23.12 -3.82 0.18
C TYR A 548 24.55 -3.95 0.73
N THR A 549 25.25 -2.84 1.01
CA THR A 549 26.63 -2.89 1.51
C THR A 549 26.73 -3.46 2.93
N LEU A 550 25.74 -3.18 3.79
CA LEU A 550 25.67 -3.73 5.14
C LEU A 550 25.36 -5.23 5.18
N ILE A 551 24.60 -5.74 4.22
CA ILE A 551 24.32 -7.19 4.10
C ILE A 551 25.55 -7.91 3.56
N GLU A 552 26.22 -7.34 2.54
CA GLU A 552 27.44 -7.94 1.98
C GLU A 552 28.60 -7.93 2.99
N LYS A 553 28.73 -6.84 3.76
CA LYS A 553 29.78 -6.64 4.76
C LYS A 553 29.17 -6.25 6.12
N PRO A 554 28.73 -7.24 6.92
CA PRO A 554 28.11 -6.98 8.21
C PRO A 554 29.03 -6.23 9.18
N ALA A 555 28.44 -5.37 10.02
CA ALA A 555 29.18 -4.62 11.03
C ALA A 555 29.84 -5.56 12.07
N PRO A 556 31.03 -5.20 12.62
CA PRO A 556 31.71 -6.05 13.60
C PRO A 556 30.89 -6.15 14.89
N ALA A 557 30.74 -7.37 15.40
CA ALA A 557 29.86 -7.71 16.50
C ALA A 557 30.23 -6.98 17.81
N SER A 558 29.21 -6.57 18.56
CA SER A 558 29.32 -5.97 19.89
C SER A 558 29.59 -7.05 20.97
N PRO A 559 30.23 -6.73 22.10
CA PRO A 559 30.31 -7.63 23.26
C PRO A 559 28.95 -8.02 23.85
N LEU A 560 27.89 -7.26 23.56
CA LEU A 560 26.49 -7.56 23.91
C LEU A 560 25.72 -8.19 22.73
N ALA A 561 26.34 -9.09 21.98
CA ALA A 561 25.67 -9.80 20.89
C ALA A 561 24.57 -10.75 21.43
N CYS A 562 23.51 -10.94 20.66
CA CYS A 562 22.48 -11.92 20.96
C CYS A 562 23.08 -13.34 20.84
N ASP A 563 22.87 -14.19 21.84
CA ASP A 563 23.23 -15.60 21.75
C ASP A 563 22.37 -16.29 20.69
N ALA A 564 22.95 -17.22 19.93
CA ALA A 564 22.26 -17.92 18.85
C ALA A 564 20.99 -18.66 19.30
N GLY A 565 20.92 -19.06 20.57
CA GLY A 565 19.72 -19.67 21.17
C GLY A 565 18.55 -18.69 21.39
N ASN A 566 18.83 -17.38 21.44
CA ASN A 566 17.85 -16.31 21.63
C ASN A 566 17.49 -15.59 20.31
N ASP A 567 17.84 -16.15 19.16
CA ASP A 567 17.62 -15.55 17.84
C ASP A 567 16.85 -16.47 16.89
N VAL A 568 16.27 -15.92 15.82
CA VAL A 568 15.44 -16.65 14.84
C VAL A 568 16.23 -17.03 13.59
N PRO A 569 15.86 -18.11 12.87
CA PRO A 569 16.48 -18.41 11.58
C PRO A 569 16.09 -17.37 10.52
N LEU A 570 17.00 -17.06 9.59
CA LEU A 570 16.75 -16.16 8.46
C LEU A 570 15.74 -16.76 7.46
N TRP A 571 14.66 -16.03 7.18
CA TRP A 571 13.67 -16.42 6.17
C TRP A 571 14.20 -16.27 4.74
N LEU A 572 14.95 -15.20 4.48
CA LEU A 572 15.52 -14.86 3.18
C LEU A 572 17.02 -15.05 3.24
N LYS A 573 17.55 -15.80 2.26
CA LYS A 573 19.00 -15.94 2.08
C LYS A 573 19.57 -14.63 1.52
N ASP A 574 20.73 -14.22 2.04
CA ASP A 574 21.37 -12.96 1.69
C ASP A 574 21.60 -12.80 0.17
N ASN A 575 21.99 -13.86 -0.54
CA ASN A 575 22.23 -13.80 -1.99
C ASN A 575 20.99 -13.39 -2.80
N LEU A 576 19.82 -13.95 -2.47
CA LEU A 576 18.57 -13.64 -3.16
C LEU A 576 18.14 -12.21 -2.82
N LEU A 577 18.30 -11.82 -1.56
CA LEU A 577 17.96 -10.47 -1.11
C LEU A 577 18.84 -9.39 -1.76
N LEU A 578 20.15 -9.63 -1.88
CA LEU A 578 21.07 -8.72 -2.56
C LEU A 578 20.65 -8.48 -4.03
N GLN A 579 20.19 -9.52 -4.73
CA GLN A 579 19.65 -9.40 -6.09
C GLN A 579 18.36 -8.58 -6.13
N ILE A 580 17.43 -8.81 -5.20
CA ILE A 580 16.19 -8.02 -5.09
C ILE A 580 16.51 -6.54 -4.85
N ILE A 581 17.40 -6.23 -3.89
CA ILE A 581 17.75 -4.84 -3.55
C ILE A 581 18.34 -4.13 -4.78
N LEU A 582 19.19 -4.81 -5.55
CA LEU A 582 19.78 -4.26 -6.78
C LEU A 582 18.72 -3.98 -7.85
N LEU A 583 17.86 -4.95 -8.14
CA LEU A 583 16.82 -4.83 -9.16
C LEU A 583 15.80 -3.75 -8.78
N VAL A 584 15.35 -3.74 -7.53
CA VAL A 584 14.38 -2.77 -7.03
C VAL A 584 15.01 -1.38 -6.95
N GLY A 585 16.18 -1.23 -6.33
CA GLY A 585 16.85 0.08 -6.21
C GLY A 585 17.19 0.69 -7.57
N GLY A 586 17.71 -0.11 -8.51
CA GLY A 586 17.98 0.33 -9.88
C GLY A 586 16.71 0.66 -10.66
N GLY A 587 15.66 -0.16 -10.53
CA GLY A 587 14.36 0.06 -11.16
C GLY A 587 13.66 1.32 -10.67
N LEU A 588 13.65 1.56 -9.35
CA LEU A 588 13.08 2.77 -8.77
C LEU A 588 13.83 4.02 -9.21
N LEU A 589 15.17 3.98 -9.23
CA LEU A 589 15.97 5.08 -9.76
C LEU A 589 15.62 5.38 -11.21
N PHE A 590 15.51 4.34 -12.03
CA PHE A 590 15.13 4.49 -13.43
C PHE A 590 13.75 5.15 -13.58
N VAL A 591 12.74 4.68 -12.85
CA VAL A 591 11.38 5.26 -12.90
C VAL A 591 11.36 6.71 -12.42
N VAL A 592 12.00 7.01 -11.29
CA VAL A 592 12.04 8.38 -10.75
C VAL A 592 12.76 9.33 -11.70
N LEU A 593 13.87 8.90 -12.30
CA LEU A 593 14.57 9.73 -13.30
C LEU A 593 13.70 10.02 -14.52
N GLN A 594 12.95 9.03 -15.02
CA GLN A 594 12.03 9.24 -16.15
C GLN A 594 10.95 10.27 -15.79
N LEU A 595 10.32 10.12 -14.64
CA LEU A 595 9.24 11.03 -14.20
C LEU A 595 9.77 12.44 -13.92
N GLU A 596 10.92 12.56 -13.25
CA GLU A 596 11.51 13.85 -12.91
C GLU A 596 12.01 14.60 -14.13
N LEU A 597 12.63 13.91 -15.10
CA LEU A 597 13.07 14.53 -16.34
C LEU A 597 11.87 14.89 -17.23
N PHE A 598 10.84 14.04 -17.31
CA PHE A 598 9.61 14.38 -18.04
C PHE A 598 8.98 15.66 -17.48
N ARG A 599 8.88 15.76 -16.16
CA ARG A 599 8.32 16.93 -15.48
C ARG A 599 9.21 18.17 -15.62
N SER A 600 10.51 18.03 -15.40
CA SER A 600 11.45 19.14 -15.46
C SER A 600 11.49 19.74 -16.86
N PHE A 601 11.61 18.91 -17.90
CA PHE A 601 11.66 19.41 -19.26
C PHE A 601 10.31 19.92 -19.78
N ALA A 602 9.18 19.44 -19.27
CA ALA A 602 7.89 20.08 -19.51
C ALA A 602 7.85 21.55 -19.03
N TYR A 603 8.42 21.85 -17.86
CA TYR A 603 8.45 23.22 -17.36
C TYR A 603 9.45 24.11 -18.10
N LEU A 604 10.58 23.54 -18.54
CA LEU A 604 11.71 24.32 -19.04
C LEU A 604 11.75 24.51 -20.53
N TYR A 605 11.59 23.40 -21.24
CA TYR A 605 11.71 23.37 -22.67
C TYR A 605 10.97 22.14 -23.18
N PRO A 606 9.63 22.24 -23.29
CA PRO A 606 8.77 21.12 -23.67
C PRO A 606 9.24 20.32 -24.89
N PRO A 607 9.79 20.95 -25.97
CA PRO A 607 10.27 20.20 -27.13
C PRO A 607 11.36 19.17 -26.82
N LEU A 608 12.16 19.37 -25.77
CA LEU A 608 13.27 18.49 -25.40
C LEU A 608 12.87 17.38 -24.42
N GLN A 609 11.61 17.37 -23.98
CA GLN A 609 11.08 16.41 -23.02
C GLN A 609 11.25 14.96 -23.48
N LEU A 610 10.76 14.61 -24.66
CA LEU A 610 10.78 13.23 -25.17
C LEU A 610 12.21 12.73 -25.50
N PRO A 611 13.09 13.51 -26.17
CA PRO A 611 14.45 13.07 -26.44
C PRO A 611 15.27 12.81 -25.18
N VAL A 612 15.10 13.61 -24.12
CA VAL A 612 15.81 13.38 -22.85
C VAL A 612 15.41 12.05 -22.22
N LEU A 613 14.12 11.69 -22.25
CA LEU A 613 13.67 10.38 -21.76
C LEU A 613 14.32 9.23 -22.53
N THR A 614 14.47 9.37 -23.86
CA THR A 614 15.17 8.39 -24.68
C THR A 614 16.63 8.28 -24.27
N LEU A 615 17.31 9.39 -23.99
CA LEU A 615 18.70 9.34 -23.50
C LEU A 615 18.83 8.57 -22.18
N VAL A 616 17.84 8.62 -21.28
CA VAL A 616 17.82 7.81 -20.04
C VAL A 616 17.69 6.32 -20.35
N TRP A 617 16.78 5.94 -21.27
CA TRP A 617 16.65 4.57 -21.75
C TRP A 617 17.97 4.05 -22.35
N LEU A 618 18.62 4.86 -23.19
CA LEU A 618 19.89 4.51 -23.83
C LEU A 618 21.04 4.46 -22.82
N ALA A 619 21.04 5.33 -21.79
CA ALA A 619 22.02 5.27 -20.71
C ALA A 619 21.91 3.98 -19.91
N MET A 620 20.69 3.49 -19.65
CA MET A 620 20.49 2.19 -19.02
C MET A 620 20.95 1.03 -19.93
N CYS A 621 20.64 1.09 -21.23
CA CYS A 621 21.15 0.11 -22.19
C CYS A 621 22.69 0.13 -22.26
N TRP A 622 23.31 1.31 -22.20
CA TRP A 622 24.75 1.47 -22.15
C TRP A 622 25.35 0.81 -20.89
N LEU A 623 24.74 1.04 -19.72
CA LEU A 623 25.17 0.43 -18.47
C LEU A 623 25.08 -1.09 -18.53
N LEU A 624 23.96 -1.64 -19.01
CA LEU A 624 23.80 -3.09 -19.16
C LEU A 624 24.80 -3.69 -20.14
N LEU A 625 25.06 -3.02 -21.27
CA LEU A 625 26.03 -3.46 -22.26
C LEU A 625 27.46 -3.46 -21.70
N THR A 626 27.87 -2.38 -21.02
CA THR A 626 29.21 -2.29 -20.39
C THR A 626 29.42 -3.34 -19.30
N ARG A 627 28.37 -3.66 -18.53
CA ARG A 627 28.39 -4.72 -17.52
C ARG A 627 28.49 -6.11 -18.12
N TYR A 628 27.73 -6.38 -19.18
CA TYR A 628 27.82 -7.64 -19.91
C TYR A 628 29.24 -7.85 -20.45
N VAL A 629 29.81 -6.82 -21.08
CA VAL A 629 31.20 -6.84 -21.58
C VAL A 629 32.23 -7.05 -20.47
N ALA A 630 31.94 -6.60 -19.24
CA ALA A 630 32.78 -6.82 -18.06
C ALA A 630 32.66 -8.25 -17.45
N GLY A 631 31.85 -9.15 -18.02
CA GLY A 631 31.79 -10.56 -17.62
C GLY A 631 30.87 -10.87 -16.43
N THR A 632 29.88 -10.01 -16.16
CA THR A 632 29.02 -10.13 -14.96
C THR A 632 27.79 -11.06 -15.10
N GLY A 633 27.74 -11.87 -16.17
CA GLY A 633 26.77 -12.97 -16.37
C GLY A 633 25.81 -12.79 -17.55
N ASP A 634 25.27 -13.90 -18.07
CA ASP A 634 24.44 -13.94 -19.30
C ASP A 634 23.06 -13.29 -19.15
N TRP A 635 22.54 -13.19 -17.92
CA TRP A 635 21.25 -12.54 -17.63
C TRP A 635 21.23 -11.06 -18.04
N LEU A 636 22.39 -10.39 -18.05
CA LEU A 636 22.54 -9.00 -18.47
C LEU A 636 22.27 -8.80 -19.96
N LEU A 637 22.59 -9.80 -20.79
CA LEU A 637 22.28 -9.77 -22.22
C LEU A 637 20.77 -9.85 -22.44
N GLN A 638 20.06 -10.64 -21.63
CA GLN A 638 18.59 -10.70 -21.66
C GLN A 638 17.98 -9.38 -21.18
N ALA A 639 18.49 -8.80 -20.08
CA ALA A 639 18.07 -7.50 -19.60
C ALA A 639 18.28 -6.39 -20.66
N LEU A 640 19.43 -6.39 -21.35
CA LEU A 640 19.71 -5.46 -22.45
C LEU A 640 18.69 -5.61 -23.59
N ARG A 641 18.33 -6.84 -23.97
CA ARG A 641 17.29 -7.09 -24.99
C ARG A 641 15.94 -6.50 -24.57
N LEU A 642 15.52 -6.74 -23.33
CA LEU A 642 14.25 -6.21 -22.80
C LEU A 642 14.24 -4.68 -22.79
N PHE A 643 15.32 -4.04 -22.33
CA PHE A 643 15.43 -2.58 -22.33
C PHE A 643 15.42 -2.00 -23.75
N LEU A 644 16.10 -2.65 -24.71
CA LEU A 644 16.06 -2.24 -26.11
C LEU A 644 14.65 -2.34 -26.68
N ILE A 645 13.94 -3.45 -26.46
CA ILE A 645 12.52 -3.59 -26.84
C ILE A 645 11.70 -2.47 -26.18
N GLY A 646 11.97 -2.16 -24.92
CA GLY A 646 11.36 -1.04 -24.20
C GLY A 646 11.57 0.31 -24.88
N VAL A 647 12.77 0.59 -25.42
CA VAL A 647 13.03 1.80 -26.21
C VAL A 647 12.12 1.87 -27.44
N PHE A 648 12.01 0.79 -28.21
CA PHE A 648 11.12 0.75 -29.38
C PHE A 648 9.65 0.91 -28.99
N LEU A 649 9.22 0.24 -27.92
CA LEU A 649 7.85 0.35 -27.42
C LEU A 649 7.54 1.78 -26.96
N LYS A 650 8.47 2.42 -26.26
CA LYS A 650 8.39 3.82 -25.84
C LYS A 650 8.29 4.75 -27.05
N MET A 651 9.15 4.58 -28.06
CA MET A 651 9.09 5.38 -29.28
C MET A 651 7.75 5.22 -30.01
N LEU A 652 7.24 3.98 -30.12
CA LEU A 652 6.01 3.69 -30.85
C LEU A 652 4.75 4.16 -30.12
N LEU A 653 4.65 3.88 -28.80
CA LEU A 653 3.43 4.10 -28.02
C LEU A 653 3.38 5.45 -27.31
N PHE A 654 4.52 6.05 -26.99
CA PHE A 654 4.58 7.32 -26.28
C PHE A 654 5.09 8.45 -27.16
N ASP A 655 6.25 8.29 -27.80
CA ASP A 655 6.85 9.43 -28.53
C ASP A 655 6.04 9.80 -29.76
N LEU A 656 5.77 8.84 -30.66
CA LEU A 656 5.03 9.11 -31.89
C LEU A 656 3.67 9.78 -31.63
N PRO A 657 2.81 9.30 -30.71
CA PRO A 657 1.58 10.01 -30.35
C PRO A 657 1.84 11.40 -29.72
N SER A 658 2.85 11.54 -28.88
CA SER A 658 3.20 12.83 -28.24
C SER A 658 3.73 13.86 -29.23
N TRP A 659 4.30 13.42 -30.37
CA TRP A 659 4.65 14.26 -31.51
C TRP A 659 3.45 14.62 -32.40
N ASP A 660 2.22 14.35 -31.94
CA ASP A 660 0.96 14.57 -32.65
C ASP A 660 0.88 13.79 -33.98
N LEU A 661 1.35 12.53 -34.00
CA LEU A 661 1.23 11.70 -35.20
C LEU A 661 -0.25 11.39 -35.47
N THR A 662 -0.81 12.02 -36.50
CA THR A 662 -2.20 11.90 -36.90
C THR A 662 -2.33 11.06 -38.17
N LEU A 663 -3.35 10.21 -38.19
CA LEU A 663 -3.80 9.48 -39.37
C LEU A 663 -5.09 10.15 -39.86
N GLY A 664 -5.08 10.81 -41.02
CA GLY A 664 -6.26 11.54 -41.48
C GLY A 664 -6.25 11.96 -42.95
N HIS A 665 -7.43 12.41 -43.40
CA HIS A 665 -7.69 13.06 -44.68
C HIS A 665 -7.33 14.55 -44.60
N ILE A 666 -7.01 15.16 -45.74
CA ILE A 666 -6.41 16.49 -45.81
C ILE A 666 -7.33 17.45 -46.56
N GLY A 667 -7.94 18.38 -45.83
CA GLY A 667 -8.85 19.35 -46.42
C GLY A 667 -10.19 18.77 -46.87
N VAL A 668 -11.15 19.65 -47.09
CA VAL A 668 -12.48 19.29 -47.59
C VAL A 668 -12.32 18.80 -49.03
N GLY A 669 -12.20 17.48 -49.22
CA GLY A 669 -12.17 16.84 -50.54
C GLY A 669 -11.08 15.78 -50.81
N ASP A 670 -10.05 15.60 -49.97
CA ASP A 670 -9.03 14.56 -50.23
C ASP A 670 -9.46 13.17 -49.71
N SER A 671 -9.48 12.18 -50.61
CA SER A 671 -9.86 10.79 -50.32
C SER A 671 -8.71 9.89 -49.83
N VAL A 672 -7.48 10.41 -49.72
CA VAL A 672 -6.29 9.59 -49.41
C VAL A 672 -5.90 9.72 -47.95
N TRP A 673 -5.90 8.60 -47.23
CA TRP A 673 -5.39 8.49 -45.87
C TRP A 673 -3.88 8.72 -45.82
N THR A 674 -3.44 9.61 -44.93
CA THR A 674 -2.01 9.85 -44.76
C THR A 674 -1.60 9.94 -43.29
N LEU A 675 -0.41 9.41 -42.99
CA LEU A 675 0.21 9.44 -41.66
C LEU A 675 1.20 10.61 -41.60
N ARG A 676 0.96 11.59 -40.72
CA ARG A 676 1.79 12.81 -40.61
C ARG A 676 1.84 13.33 -39.17
N TYR A 677 2.83 14.15 -38.87
CA TYR A 677 2.76 14.98 -37.66
C TYR A 677 1.68 16.06 -37.86
N GLY A 678 0.84 16.23 -36.84
CA GLY A 678 -0.23 17.22 -36.80
C GLY A 678 0.33 18.63 -36.54
N GLY A 679 -0.55 19.63 -36.68
CA GLY A 679 -0.17 21.04 -36.65
C GLY A 679 0.64 21.50 -37.88
N GLY A 680 1.22 22.70 -37.78
CA GLY A 680 2.18 23.22 -38.75
C GLY A 680 3.59 22.69 -38.47
N TYR A 681 4.29 22.31 -39.52
CA TYR A 681 5.71 21.95 -39.53
C TYR A 681 6.55 23.06 -38.89
N SER A 682 7.15 22.74 -37.75
CA SER A 682 8.13 23.58 -37.07
C SER A 682 9.50 22.91 -37.12
N PHE A 683 10.52 23.70 -37.49
CA PHE A 683 11.89 23.21 -37.57
C PHE A 683 12.44 22.79 -36.19
N GLU A 684 11.97 23.45 -35.14
CA GLU A 684 12.31 23.13 -33.75
C GLU A 684 11.88 21.72 -33.35
N LEU A 685 10.62 21.35 -33.56
CA LEU A 685 10.14 20.00 -33.24
C LEU A 685 10.78 18.94 -34.16
N ALA A 686 11.03 19.29 -35.44
CA ALA A 686 11.75 18.40 -36.35
C ALA A 686 13.19 18.11 -35.88
N LEU A 687 13.89 19.10 -35.33
CA LEU A 687 15.21 18.92 -34.74
C LEU A 687 15.17 18.02 -33.50
N MET A 688 14.15 18.15 -32.65
CA MET A 688 14.02 17.31 -31.46
C MET A 688 13.69 15.85 -31.83
N ARG A 689 12.84 15.63 -32.82
CA ARG A 689 12.60 14.29 -33.39
C ARG A 689 13.87 13.71 -34.02
N LEU A 690 14.65 14.53 -34.73
CA LEU A 690 15.95 14.10 -35.25
C LEU A 690 16.87 13.67 -34.12
N LEU A 691 16.96 14.43 -33.02
CA LEU A 691 17.79 14.07 -31.87
C LEU A 691 17.37 12.71 -31.29
N ASP A 692 16.07 12.51 -31.10
CA ASP A 692 15.48 11.30 -30.53
C ASP A 692 15.78 10.04 -31.36
N PHE A 693 15.47 10.09 -32.67
CA PHE A 693 15.75 8.99 -33.60
C PHE A 693 17.26 8.79 -33.81
N ALA A 694 18.03 9.87 -33.97
CA ALA A 694 19.47 9.78 -34.21
C ALA A 694 20.23 9.23 -33.00
N ALA A 695 19.87 9.62 -31.77
CA ALA A 695 20.46 9.08 -30.56
C ALA A 695 20.23 7.56 -30.45
N THR A 696 18.98 7.12 -30.72
CA THR A 696 18.63 5.69 -30.71
C THR A 696 19.41 4.92 -31.77
N ILE A 697 19.42 5.41 -33.02
CA ILE A 697 20.17 4.80 -34.12
C ILE A 697 21.67 4.75 -33.81
N ALA A 698 22.25 5.83 -33.28
CA ALA A 698 23.65 5.90 -32.91
C ALA A 698 24.00 4.87 -31.83
N PHE A 699 23.15 4.74 -30.80
CA PHE A 699 23.34 3.73 -29.76
C PHE A 699 23.25 2.30 -30.32
N LEU A 700 22.27 2.00 -31.17
CA LEU A 700 22.14 0.66 -31.80
C LEU A 700 23.38 0.31 -32.62
N LEU A 701 23.92 1.25 -33.39
CA LEU A 701 25.15 1.07 -34.17
C LEU A 701 26.39 0.96 -33.26
N PHE A 702 26.44 1.70 -32.16
CA PHE A 702 27.48 1.57 -31.15
C PHE A 702 27.46 0.17 -30.52
N ALA A 703 26.29 -0.28 -30.05
CA ALA A 703 26.10 -1.61 -29.46
C ALA A 703 26.45 -2.73 -30.45
N LEU A 704 26.05 -2.57 -31.72
CA LEU A 704 26.38 -3.50 -32.80
C LEU A 704 27.90 -3.65 -32.98
N ARG A 705 28.64 -2.54 -32.95
CA ARG A 705 30.11 -2.54 -33.06
C ARG A 705 30.74 -3.15 -31.81
N ARG A 706 30.23 -2.82 -30.62
CA ARG A 706 30.82 -3.28 -29.36
C ARG A 706 30.63 -4.78 -29.13
N LEU A 707 29.52 -5.35 -29.60
CA LEU A 707 29.25 -6.79 -29.53
C LEU A 707 29.92 -7.58 -30.67
N ALA A 708 30.56 -6.92 -31.64
CA ALA A 708 31.18 -7.61 -32.76
C ALA A 708 32.31 -8.56 -32.34
N ASP A 709 32.99 -8.24 -31.24
CA ASP A 709 34.14 -8.99 -30.71
C ASP A 709 33.73 -10.29 -29.98
N TYR A 710 32.43 -10.57 -29.81
CA TYR A 710 31.89 -11.66 -28.98
C TYR A 710 30.99 -12.60 -29.81
N GLU A 711 31.57 -13.51 -30.60
CA GLU A 711 30.85 -14.19 -31.71
C GLU A 711 29.88 -15.32 -31.34
N THR A 712 30.05 -16.04 -30.23
CA THR A 712 29.31 -17.30 -29.99
C THR A 712 27.84 -17.12 -29.56
N ASP A 713 27.49 -16.06 -28.83
CA ASP A 713 26.11 -15.85 -28.29
C ASP A 713 25.41 -14.55 -28.76
N THR A 714 26.12 -13.67 -29.47
CA THR A 714 25.60 -12.34 -29.83
C THR A 714 25.08 -12.23 -31.27
N GLY A 715 25.19 -13.28 -32.08
CA GLY A 715 24.81 -13.26 -33.50
C GLY A 715 23.39 -12.76 -33.76
N ASN A 716 22.41 -13.30 -33.04
CA ASN A 716 20.99 -12.93 -33.20
C ASN A 716 20.71 -11.47 -32.78
N ILE A 717 21.28 -11.01 -31.66
CA ILE A 717 21.06 -9.63 -31.19
C ILE A 717 21.73 -8.62 -32.13
N ARG A 718 22.90 -8.95 -32.71
CA ARG A 718 23.58 -8.10 -33.69
C ARG A 718 22.76 -7.90 -34.97
N GLN A 719 22.18 -8.97 -35.51
CA GLN A 719 21.29 -8.86 -36.67
C GLN A 719 20.08 -7.96 -36.38
N TRP A 720 19.49 -8.13 -35.19
CA TRP A 720 18.35 -7.33 -34.76
C TRP A 720 18.72 -5.85 -34.57
N LEU A 721 19.85 -5.54 -33.91
CA LEU A 721 20.35 -4.16 -33.74
C LEU A 721 20.54 -3.46 -35.09
N GLY A 722 21.17 -4.13 -36.06
CA GLY A 722 21.41 -3.59 -37.39
C GLY A 722 20.11 -3.37 -38.18
N GLY A 723 19.20 -4.35 -38.15
CA GLY A 723 17.89 -4.25 -38.78
C GLY A 723 17.04 -3.13 -38.19
N ALA A 724 16.99 -3.03 -36.87
CA ALA A 724 16.19 -2.05 -36.17
C ALA A 724 16.68 -0.61 -36.39
N ALA A 725 18.01 -0.39 -36.47
CA ALA A 725 18.57 0.90 -36.84
C ALA A 725 18.15 1.35 -38.26
N LEU A 726 18.08 0.42 -39.22
CA LEU A 726 17.63 0.71 -40.58
C LEU A 726 16.13 1.03 -40.64
N VAL A 727 15.30 0.28 -39.90
CA VAL A 727 13.85 0.52 -39.82
C VAL A 727 13.56 1.88 -39.19
N LEU A 728 14.26 2.26 -38.11
CA LEU A 728 14.11 3.58 -37.50
C LEU A 728 14.51 4.71 -38.45
N LEU A 729 15.63 4.55 -39.16
CA LEU A 729 16.09 5.54 -40.14
C LEU A 729 15.06 5.72 -41.26
N PHE A 730 14.55 4.61 -41.80
CA PHE A 730 13.51 4.62 -42.83
C PHE A 730 12.23 5.30 -42.35
N THR A 731 11.79 4.98 -41.13
CA THR A 731 10.57 5.52 -40.52
C THR A 731 10.70 7.04 -40.31
N PHE A 732 11.79 7.49 -39.70
CA PHE A 732 12.06 8.91 -39.47
C PHE A 732 12.06 9.70 -40.79
N LEU A 733 12.86 9.28 -41.77
CA LEU A 733 12.95 9.98 -43.05
C LEU A 733 11.61 10.02 -43.78
N SER A 734 10.84 8.92 -43.73
CA SER A 734 9.52 8.86 -44.36
C SER A 734 8.54 9.83 -43.71
N LEU A 735 8.50 9.90 -42.38
CA LEU A 735 7.58 10.79 -41.65
C LEU A 735 7.96 12.26 -41.80
N GLU A 736 9.25 12.61 -41.69
CA GLU A 736 9.71 14.00 -41.83
C GLU A 736 9.51 14.53 -43.24
N ILE A 737 9.94 13.79 -44.26
CA ILE A 737 9.82 14.24 -45.66
C ILE A 737 8.35 14.33 -46.05
N ASN A 738 7.50 13.40 -45.61
CA ASN A 738 6.06 13.48 -45.85
C ASN A 738 5.44 14.74 -45.22
N SER A 739 5.85 15.09 -44.00
CA SER A 739 5.33 16.26 -43.26
C SER A 739 5.84 17.58 -43.85
N LEU A 740 7.11 17.65 -44.25
CA LEU A 740 7.74 18.81 -44.88
C LEU A 740 7.12 19.09 -46.25
N LEU A 741 7.05 18.07 -47.12
CA LEU A 741 6.49 18.24 -48.47
C LEU A 741 5.03 18.64 -48.42
N TYR A 742 4.27 18.12 -47.46
CA TYR A 742 2.87 18.49 -47.29
C TYR A 742 2.68 19.99 -47.06
N GLN A 743 3.53 20.62 -46.24
CA GLN A 743 3.37 22.05 -45.92
C GLN A 743 3.93 22.97 -47.01
N TYR A 744 5.11 22.66 -47.54
CA TYR A 744 5.81 23.59 -48.43
C TYR A 744 5.55 23.33 -49.91
N VAL A 745 5.33 22.07 -50.31
CA VAL A 745 5.15 21.68 -51.72
C VAL A 745 4.10 20.55 -51.87
N PRO A 746 2.81 20.79 -51.54
CA PRO A 746 1.78 19.75 -51.48
C PRO A 746 1.66 18.91 -52.77
N GLY A 747 1.83 19.56 -53.93
CA GLY A 747 1.76 18.91 -55.24
C GLY A 747 2.84 17.87 -55.51
N LEU A 748 4.00 17.97 -54.84
CA LEU A 748 5.13 17.04 -55.00
C LEU A 748 5.16 15.96 -53.92
N ARG A 749 4.23 15.98 -52.97
CA ARG A 749 4.24 15.09 -51.80
C ARG A 749 4.19 13.61 -52.14
N SER A 750 3.21 13.17 -52.95
CA SER A 750 3.01 11.75 -53.25
C SER A 750 4.23 11.15 -53.96
N GLY A 751 4.73 11.86 -54.99
CA GLY A 751 5.95 11.50 -55.71
C GLY A 751 7.21 11.61 -54.85
N GLY A 752 7.35 12.64 -54.02
CA GLY A 752 8.54 12.88 -53.19
C GLY A 752 8.80 11.79 -52.15
N VAL A 753 7.76 11.27 -51.50
CA VAL A 753 7.89 10.12 -50.59
C VAL A 753 8.27 8.84 -51.35
N SER A 754 7.71 8.63 -52.55
CA SER A 754 8.04 7.48 -53.40
C SER A 754 9.49 7.53 -53.92
N ILE A 755 10.02 8.74 -54.22
CA ILE A 755 11.43 8.96 -54.56
C ILE A 755 12.34 8.58 -53.39
N LEU A 756 12.02 9.04 -52.17
CA LEU A 756 12.77 8.69 -50.97
C LEU A 756 12.84 7.17 -50.77
N TRP A 757 11.70 6.48 -50.84
CA TRP A 757 11.63 5.02 -50.69
C TRP A 757 12.44 4.30 -51.77
N SER A 758 12.44 4.81 -53.01
CA SER A 758 13.26 4.27 -54.11
C SER A 758 14.76 4.39 -53.83
N ILE A 759 15.22 5.57 -53.37
CA ILE A 759 16.62 5.81 -53.01
C ILE A 759 17.03 4.90 -51.85
N PHE A 760 16.18 4.75 -50.84
CA PHE A 760 16.44 3.87 -49.70
C PHE A 760 16.54 2.41 -50.13
N ALA A 761 15.61 1.93 -50.96
CA ALA A 761 15.61 0.57 -51.52
C ALA A 761 16.89 0.28 -52.32
N LEU A 762 17.28 1.19 -53.23
CA LEU A 762 18.52 1.07 -54.01
C LEU A 762 19.76 1.02 -53.11
N THR A 763 19.79 1.83 -52.05
CA THR A 763 20.88 1.86 -51.08
C THR A 763 20.99 0.53 -50.32
N LEU A 764 19.86 -0.08 -49.92
CA LEU A 764 19.83 -1.40 -49.28
C LEU A 764 20.33 -2.50 -50.22
N VAL A 765 19.87 -2.51 -51.48
CA VAL A 765 20.31 -3.50 -52.49
C VAL A 765 21.80 -3.36 -52.76
N PHE A 766 22.29 -2.13 -53.01
CA PHE A 766 23.70 -1.87 -53.26
C PHE A 766 24.59 -2.30 -52.09
N ASN A 767 24.24 -1.93 -50.85
CA ASN A 767 25.00 -2.35 -49.67
C ASN A 767 24.89 -3.86 -49.40
N GLY A 768 23.74 -4.48 -49.69
CA GLY A 768 23.54 -5.92 -49.59
C GLY A 768 24.38 -6.72 -50.59
N ILE A 769 24.59 -6.19 -51.80
CA ILE A 769 25.52 -6.75 -52.80
C ILE A 769 26.97 -6.56 -52.34
N LYS A 770 27.37 -5.32 -52.00
CA LYS A 770 28.74 -4.98 -51.60
C LYS A 770 29.21 -5.76 -50.36
N ARG A 771 28.33 -5.99 -49.39
CA ARG A 771 28.64 -6.69 -48.13
C ARG A 771 28.22 -8.17 -48.11
N GLN A 772 27.72 -8.70 -49.23
CA GLN A 772 27.23 -10.09 -49.36
C GLN A 772 26.13 -10.50 -48.35
N ILE A 773 25.29 -9.56 -47.91
CA ILE A 773 24.21 -9.82 -46.94
C ILE A 773 22.90 -10.08 -47.69
N ALA A 774 22.45 -11.33 -47.73
CA ALA A 774 21.23 -11.74 -48.44
C ALA A 774 19.97 -11.00 -47.95
N GLY A 775 19.83 -10.82 -46.63
CA GLY A 775 18.68 -10.13 -46.03
C GLY A 775 18.51 -8.68 -46.51
N LEU A 776 19.60 -7.91 -46.62
CA LEU A 776 19.55 -6.52 -47.12
C LEU A 776 19.09 -6.45 -48.58
N ARG A 777 19.52 -7.40 -49.41
CA ARG A 777 19.09 -7.47 -50.81
C ARG A 777 17.60 -7.78 -50.91
N LEU A 778 17.11 -8.75 -50.15
CA LEU A 778 15.71 -9.19 -50.15
C LEU A 778 14.77 -8.08 -49.65
N VAL A 779 15.12 -7.44 -48.54
CA VAL A 779 14.35 -6.30 -47.98
C VAL A 779 14.36 -5.12 -48.94
N GLY A 780 15.52 -4.80 -49.55
CA GLY A 780 15.61 -3.74 -50.55
C GLY A 780 14.76 -4.00 -51.80
N LEU A 781 14.78 -5.22 -52.33
CA LEU A 781 13.93 -5.63 -53.46
C LEU A 781 12.44 -5.60 -53.11
N ALA A 782 12.07 -6.05 -51.90
CA ALA A 782 10.69 -6.00 -51.43
C ALA A 782 10.19 -4.55 -51.30
N LEU A 783 11.00 -3.65 -50.73
CA LEU A 783 10.67 -2.22 -50.66
C LEU A 783 10.57 -1.59 -52.05
N PHE A 784 11.46 -1.94 -52.98
CA PHE A 784 11.39 -1.47 -54.36
C PHE A 784 10.11 -1.94 -55.06
N ALA A 785 9.71 -3.20 -54.88
CA ALA A 785 8.46 -3.73 -55.39
C ALA A 785 7.24 -3.03 -54.77
N LEU A 786 7.28 -2.71 -53.47
CA LEU A 786 6.24 -1.96 -52.77
C LEU A 786 6.12 -0.52 -53.30
N VAL A 787 7.24 0.14 -53.61
CA VAL A 787 7.23 1.45 -54.27
C VAL A 787 6.64 1.35 -55.68
N ALA A 788 7.06 0.36 -56.47
CA ALA A 788 6.51 0.14 -57.81
C ALA A 788 5.00 -0.11 -57.76
N TRP A 789 4.53 -0.93 -56.82
CA TRP A 789 3.12 -1.13 -56.53
C TRP A 789 2.43 0.18 -56.16
N LYS A 790 2.97 0.93 -55.19
CA LYS A 790 2.39 2.21 -54.76
C LYS A 790 2.29 3.19 -55.92
N VAL A 791 3.34 3.35 -56.72
CA VAL A 791 3.34 4.23 -57.89
C VAL A 791 2.29 3.76 -58.92
N PHE A 792 2.17 2.44 -59.12
CA PHE A 792 1.24 1.88 -60.10
C PHE A 792 -0.24 1.90 -59.67
N PHE A 793 -0.54 1.81 -58.38
CA PHE A 793 -1.92 1.74 -57.89
C PHE A 793 -2.41 3.02 -57.23
N ILE A 794 -1.51 3.83 -56.66
CA ILE A 794 -1.83 5.07 -55.95
C ILE A 794 -1.45 6.30 -56.79
N ASP A 795 -0.32 6.32 -57.50
CA ASP A 795 0.06 7.47 -58.35
C ASP A 795 -0.57 7.39 -59.76
N LEU A 796 -0.70 6.20 -60.34
CA LEU A 796 -1.49 5.93 -61.55
C LEU A 796 -3.01 6.07 -61.31
N ALA A 797 -3.42 6.32 -60.05
CA ALA A 797 -4.81 6.54 -59.66
C ALA A 797 -5.43 7.84 -60.24
N ARG A 798 -4.59 8.73 -60.79
CA ARG A 798 -5.01 10.00 -61.41
C ARG A 798 -5.43 9.90 -62.89
N LEU A 799 -5.42 8.70 -63.49
CA LEU A 799 -6.04 8.39 -64.79
C LEU A 799 -7.56 8.13 -64.63
N GLU A 800 -8.36 8.39 -65.67
CA GLU A 800 -9.84 8.31 -65.61
C GLU A 800 -10.40 6.96 -65.13
N GLN A 801 -11.46 7.08 -64.32
CA GLN A 801 -11.90 6.16 -63.26
C GLN A 801 -12.48 4.81 -63.75
N ILE A 802 -12.93 4.72 -65.00
CA ILE A 802 -13.80 3.61 -65.44
C ILE A 802 -13.03 2.30 -65.68
N TYR A 803 -11.82 2.35 -66.25
CA TYR A 803 -11.07 1.13 -66.59
C TYR A 803 -10.39 0.45 -65.39
N ARG A 804 -10.16 1.20 -64.30
CA ARG A 804 -9.57 0.67 -63.06
C ARG A 804 -10.55 -0.18 -62.27
N ILE A 805 -11.83 0.17 -62.32
CA ILE A 805 -12.90 -0.52 -61.59
C ILE A 805 -13.15 -1.90 -62.18
N VAL A 806 -13.13 -2.02 -63.51
CA VAL A 806 -13.48 -3.27 -64.20
C VAL A 806 -12.40 -4.35 -64.02
N ALA A 807 -11.11 -4.00 -64.09
CA ALA A 807 -10.04 -4.99 -64.01
C ALA A 807 -9.88 -5.64 -62.61
N PHE A 808 -10.09 -4.88 -61.54
CA PHE A 808 -9.97 -5.37 -60.17
C PHE A 808 -11.13 -6.26 -59.74
N ILE A 809 -12.33 -5.93 -60.21
CA ILE A 809 -13.55 -6.70 -59.92
C ILE A 809 -13.47 -8.09 -60.55
N VAL A 810 -12.95 -8.19 -61.78
CA VAL A 810 -12.84 -9.47 -62.50
C VAL A 810 -11.76 -10.38 -61.89
N LEU A 811 -10.60 -9.82 -61.53
CA LEU A 811 -9.50 -10.60 -60.95
C LEU A 811 -9.82 -11.10 -59.53
N GLY A 812 -10.48 -10.26 -58.72
CA GLY A 812 -10.92 -10.62 -57.37
C GLY A 812 -11.99 -11.72 -57.37
N MET A 813 -12.95 -11.67 -58.30
CA MET A 813 -13.98 -12.70 -58.42
C MET A 813 -13.43 -14.07 -58.86
N LEU A 814 -12.44 -14.09 -59.76
CA LEU A 814 -11.84 -15.34 -60.25
C LEU A 814 -10.99 -16.04 -59.17
N ALA A 815 -10.25 -15.27 -58.36
CA ALA A 815 -9.43 -15.82 -57.28
C ALA A 815 -10.29 -16.39 -56.13
N LEU A 816 -11.38 -15.71 -55.75
CA LEU A 816 -12.33 -16.18 -54.74
C LEU A 816 -13.11 -17.42 -55.19
N GLY A 817 -13.46 -17.50 -56.48
CA GLY A 817 -14.11 -18.68 -57.06
C GLY A 817 -13.23 -19.93 -57.03
N GLY A 818 -11.93 -19.79 -57.31
CA GLY A 818 -10.97 -20.91 -57.28
C GLY A 818 -10.70 -21.46 -55.89
N ALA A 819 -10.59 -20.59 -54.87
CA ALA A 819 -10.36 -20.98 -53.49
C ALA A 819 -11.58 -21.71 -52.87
N PHE A 820 -12.79 -21.28 -53.21
CA PHE A 820 -14.03 -21.87 -52.73
C PHE A 820 -14.28 -23.28 -53.29
N PHE A 821 -13.92 -23.54 -54.55
CA PHE A 821 -14.11 -24.84 -55.20
C PHE A 821 -13.15 -25.91 -54.64
N TYR A 822 -11.94 -25.51 -54.26
CA TYR A 822 -10.92 -26.41 -53.72
C TYR A 822 -11.26 -26.87 -52.29
N MET A 823 -11.77 -25.96 -51.45
CA MET A 823 -12.17 -26.27 -50.07
C MET A 823 -13.41 -27.17 -49.95
N ARG A 824 -14.28 -27.21 -50.98
CA ARG A 824 -15.57 -27.92 -50.89
C ARG A 824 -15.50 -29.41 -51.27
N TYR A 825 -14.37 -29.92 -51.77
CA TYR A 825 -14.27 -31.29 -52.30
C TYR A 825 -13.07 -32.11 -51.78
N GLN A 826 -12.43 -31.74 -50.68
CA GLN A 826 -11.24 -32.45 -50.19
C GLN A 826 -11.51 -33.61 -49.21
N GLN A 827 -12.67 -33.71 -48.56
CA GLN A 827 -12.95 -34.79 -47.59
C GLN A 827 -14.03 -35.80 -48.02
N THR A 828 -14.50 -35.72 -49.26
CA THR A 828 -15.35 -36.77 -49.87
C THR A 828 -14.56 -37.93 -50.48
N PHE A 829 -13.22 -37.94 -50.35
CA PHE A 829 -12.36 -38.86 -51.09
C PHE A 829 -11.59 -39.93 -50.30
N ILE A 830 -11.59 -39.96 -48.96
CA ILE A 830 -10.99 -41.06 -48.16
C ILE A 830 -11.59 -40.99 -46.74
N GLY A 831 -12.31 -41.93 -46.13
CA GLY A 831 -12.78 -43.26 -46.50
C GLY A 831 -13.51 -43.81 -45.26
N ASN A 832 -14.84 -43.87 -45.30
CA ASN A 832 -15.65 -44.68 -44.38
C ASN A 832 -15.84 -46.05 -45.02
N ALA A 833 -14.81 -46.88 -44.91
CA ALA A 833 -14.89 -48.31 -45.15
C ALA A 833 -14.57 -49.01 -43.82
N GLU A 834 -15.61 -49.64 -43.25
CA GLU A 834 -15.57 -50.72 -42.25
C GLU A 834 -15.09 -50.32 -40.84
N ASN A 835 -15.93 -50.22 -39.80
CA ASN A 835 -16.95 -51.14 -39.29
C ASN A 835 -16.41 -52.57 -39.04
N LYS A 836 -15.73 -52.78 -37.91
CA LYS A 836 -15.77 -54.00 -37.09
C LYS A 836 -14.95 -53.84 -35.79
N THR A 837 -15.68 -53.93 -34.68
CA THR A 837 -15.32 -54.41 -33.32
C THR A 837 -14.24 -53.69 -32.53
#